data_AF-A0A091LIQ2-F1
#
_entry.id   AF-A0A091LIQ2-F1
#
_cell.length_a   1.000
_cell.length_b   1.000
_cell.length_c   1.000
_cell.angle_alpha   90.00
_cell.angle_beta   90.00
_cell.angle_gamma   90.00
#
_symmetry.space_group_name_H-M   'P 1'
#
loop_
_entity.id
_entity.type
_entity.pdbx_description
1 polymer ?
#
loop_
_entity_poly.entity_id
_entity_poly.type
_entity_poly.pdbx_seq_one_letter_code
_entity_poly.pdbx_strand_id
1 'polypeptide(L)'
;MNFQSWLAFPMGVLLCCALQTSAIQQSAPRNCTSDGQRISFSHSYKIDLPTSSQIKVEADPLHREDNSEVQLDPGEAEENEEQNIIFRHNIHVHTPKGDCEALTQIKGLIERMEKLEKEVVELREVCSPQKCCGRSQGVSHCSGHGTFLYETCSCKCAEGWEGSDCSHPTCPSHCSGHGRCDGGKCICDEPYFGEDCSQQLCPENCSGNGMCDTARGLCQCYEEFIGEDCSEKRCPGDCSGNGFCDTGECYCHDGFFGLDCSQVLAPQKLWLLNSTENSLSVSWDQMIDVDNYVISYYPVGYETLVKQFRVPKEQLSYEIVGLRPGTAYNVTLHDVKKGIASEPKYLEASTVLSALSAIWVIEEMEHSLEVEWENPPTDVDYYKLKFRSLVEMNEKEVLVPKSNDPKSRYLMTGLKPGTEYEVTVIPMKDNTEGKPSSVSGRTGVDSPTNVETDRVTEDTATVSWNKVEAPIDRYMVKYTSADGDTKEIEVGSENDIITLLDLKPGMEYVIHIWAEKGPQRSKKASTRAVTEIDSPAHLVTDQVTEDTATISWDRVQALIDRYMVNYTSVDGDTEEMEVGKNETTVTLTGLKPGIEYVVFLWAEKGTQQSKRVSTEAVTEMDSPKNLVTDRVTEDSATISWDSVQAPIDRYMVSYTSADGDTKEIEVGKDRSITTLTGLKPGMKYIIHLWAELGSKQSKRVSTDTLTEIDPPKNLRVSDVTHSTGKVTWTPPAAEIDGYTLTYQDRDGMSKEVHLGPREQHFVLQGLEQGVRYTIFVMAYKGDHQSRKTESTFSTVSFLYPYPADCSQTQQNRNASSGVYTIYLNGDSSRPMQVYCDMTTDGGGWIVFQRRSTGEVDFYKRWKNYVEGFGDPTGEFWLGLDKLHNLTSSSPIRYELRVDLQTASESVYAVYDFFQVASSRDRYKLSVGNYRGNAGDAMTYHNGWKFTTWDRDNDVALSNCALTHHGAWWYKNCHLANLNGKYGESKHSEGVNWEPWKGHEFSIPFTEMKIRPQSSSNEPILGRKKRSLSGKMK
;
A
#
# COMPACT_ATOMS: atom_id res chain seq x y z
N MET A 1 -25.07 11.82 26.30
CA MET A 1 -25.61 12.70 27.36
C MET A 1 -25.22 14.11 27.02
N ASN A 2 -26.18 14.99 26.73
CA ASN A 2 -25.91 16.35 26.26
C ASN A 2 -26.17 17.37 27.36
N PHE A 3 -25.18 18.22 27.64
CA PHE A 3 -25.39 19.56 28.16
C PHE A 3 -24.17 20.42 27.84
N GLN A 4 -24.27 21.24 26.80
CA GLN A 4 -23.85 22.63 26.89
C GLN A 4 -24.56 23.42 25.79
N SER A 5 -24.93 24.65 26.14
CA SER A 5 -25.73 25.56 25.33
C SER A 5 -25.18 26.96 25.56
N TRP A 6 -25.05 27.74 24.49
CA TRP A 6 -25.45 29.15 24.36
C TRP A 6 -24.71 29.77 23.16
N LEU A 7 -25.45 30.18 22.13
CA LEU A 7 -24.96 31.06 21.06
C LEU A 7 -26.10 31.94 20.52
N ALA A 8 -25.78 33.24 20.40
CA ALA A 8 -26.27 34.25 19.46
C ALA A 8 -27.79 34.51 19.23
N PHE A 9 -28.14 35.81 19.34
CA PHE A 9 -29.40 36.44 18.91
C PHE A 9 -29.22 37.18 17.57
N PRO A 10 -30.27 37.27 16.71
CA PRO A 10 -30.33 38.32 15.67
C PRO A 10 -31.71 39.01 15.46
N MET A 11 -31.64 40.32 15.19
CA MET A 11 -32.42 41.18 14.23
C MET A 11 -33.90 40.92 13.83
N GLY A 12 -34.73 41.98 13.94
CA GLY A 12 -35.40 42.62 12.77
C GLY A 12 -36.95 42.65 12.61
N VAL A 13 -37.45 43.59 11.77
CA VAL A 13 -38.79 43.67 11.09
C VAL A 13 -40.01 44.17 11.95
N LEU A 14 -41.19 44.48 11.37
CA LEU A 14 -41.62 45.83 10.88
C LEU A 14 -43.16 45.98 10.65
N LEU A 15 -43.68 47.23 10.80
CA LEU A 15 -44.90 47.90 10.22
C LEU A 15 -46.35 47.30 10.17
N CYS A 16 -47.30 48.01 10.85
CA CYS A 16 -48.63 48.58 10.42
C CYS A 16 -49.98 47.83 10.10
N CYS A 17 -51.07 48.37 10.72
CA CYS A 17 -52.51 48.56 10.29
C CYS A 17 -53.55 47.40 10.28
N ALA A 18 -54.88 47.54 10.56
CA ALA A 18 -55.72 48.54 11.28
C ALA A 18 -57.22 48.08 11.52
N LEU A 19 -57.99 48.79 12.39
CA LEU A 19 -59.48 48.75 12.67
C LEU A 19 -60.01 47.57 13.59
N GLN A 20 -61.17 47.56 14.31
CA GLN A 20 -62.27 48.53 14.65
C GLN A 20 -63.10 48.14 15.94
N THR A 21 -63.95 49.06 16.47
CA THR A 21 -65.15 48.99 17.40
C THR A 21 -65.45 47.78 18.35
N SER A 22 -65.98 47.89 19.60
CA SER A 22 -66.50 49.01 20.44
C SER A 22 -66.82 48.59 21.92
N ALA A 23 -66.90 49.58 22.84
CA ALA A 23 -67.63 49.62 24.15
C ALA A 23 -66.96 49.31 25.53
N ILE A 24 -66.90 50.38 26.37
CA ILE A 24 -66.98 50.49 27.85
C ILE A 24 -65.75 50.18 28.76
N GLN A 25 -65.36 51.22 29.53
CA GLN A 25 -64.42 51.30 30.69
C GLN A 25 -62.96 50.83 30.48
N GLN A 26 -61.91 51.65 30.66
CA GLN A 26 -61.75 53.04 31.13
C GLN A 26 -60.78 53.79 30.20
N SER A 27 -61.14 55.01 29.78
CA SER A 27 -60.55 55.67 28.60
C SER A 27 -59.59 56.84 28.92
N ALA A 28 -58.47 56.88 28.19
CA ALA A 28 -57.60 58.04 28.01
C ALA A 28 -58.27 59.11 27.08
N PRO A 29 -57.54 60.03 26.43
CA PRO A 29 -56.40 60.86 26.86
C PRO A 29 -56.71 62.38 26.72
N ARG A 30 -55.83 63.26 27.22
CA ARG A 30 -55.66 64.61 26.64
C ARG A 30 -54.20 65.00 26.51
N ASN A 31 -53.66 64.73 25.31
CA ASN A 31 -52.85 65.71 24.61
C ASN A 31 -53.52 67.09 24.67
N CYS A 32 -52.78 68.11 25.10
CA CYS A 32 -52.91 69.44 24.53
C CYS A 32 -51.83 69.58 23.44
N THR A 33 -52.07 68.94 22.30
CA THR A 33 -51.39 69.29 21.05
C THR A 33 -52.07 70.53 20.48
N SER A 34 -51.35 71.64 20.39
CA SER A 34 -51.22 72.42 19.15
C SER A 34 -50.44 73.70 19.42
N ASP A 35 -49.42 73.90 18.59
CA ASP A 35 -49.08 75.14 17.90
C ASP A 35 -49.04 76.50 18.65
N GLY A 36 -47.97 77.24 18.42
CA GLY A 36 -47.72 78.55 19.01
C GLY A 36 -47.41 78.53 20.52
N GLN A 37 -46.74 79.52 21.09
CA GLN A 37 -46.19 80.75 20.50
C GLN A 37 -44.79 80.99 21.08
N ARG A 38 -43.86 81.45 20.24
CA ARG A 38 -42.81 82.35 20.73
C ARG A 38 -43.55 83.58 21.27
N ILE A 39 -43.59 83.75 22.59
CA ILE A 39 -44.04 85.01 23.19
C ILE A 39 -42.91 86.02 22.98
N SER A 40 -42.92 86.63 21.79
CA SER A 40 -42.04 87.74 21.44
C SER A 40 -42.66 89.03 21.98
N PHE A 41 -42.09 89.56 23.07
CA PHE A 41 -42.45 90.87 23.58
C PHE A 41 -41.94 91.97 22.64
N SER A 42 -42.76 92.29 21.64
CA SER A 42 -42.56 93.39 20.70
C SER A 42 -42.87 94.72 21.39
N HIS A 43 -41.93 95.25 22.17
CA HIS A 43 -42.02 96.63 22.64
C HIS A 43 -41.72 97.58 21.48
N SER A 44 -42.69 98.40 21.09
CA SER A 44 -42.59 99.38 20.01
C SER A 44 -43.09 100.74 20.50
N TYR A 45 -42.17 101.66 20.78
CA TYR A 45 -42.49 103.06 21.06
C TYR A 45 -42.41 103.89 19.77
N LYS A 46 -43.40 104.77 19.60
CA LYS A 46 -43.49 105.73 18.49
C LYS A 46 -42.80 107.02 18.92
N ILE A 47 -41.79 107.46 18.17
CA ILE A 47 -41.17 108.78 18.34
C ILE A 47 -41.58 109.61 17.13
N ASP A 48 -42.47 110.58 17.34
CA ASP A 48 -42.81 111.57 16.33
C ASP A 48 -41.78 112.70 16.38
N LEU A 49 -41.00 112.85 15.30
CA LEU A 49 -40.07 113.98 15.12
C LEU A 49 -40.41 114.75 13.84
N PRO A 50 -40.50 116.09 13.88
CA PRO A 50 -40.99 116.90 12.78
C PRO A 50 -39.96 117.08 11.64
N THR A 51 -40.51 117.40 10.47
CA THR A 51 -39.88 117.39 9.15
C THR A 51 -38.68 118.34 8.98
N SER A 52 -37.49 117.82 8.65
CA SER A 52 -36.56 118.38 7.64
C SER A 52 -35.28 117.56 7.44
N SER A 53 -34.74 117.57 6.20
CA SER A 53 -33.39 117.11 5.79
C SER A 53 -33.00 115.62 5.94
N GLN A 54 -33.58 114.79 5.06
CA GLN A 54 -32.92 113.85 4.14
C GLN A 54 -31.50 113.28 4.46
N ILE A 55 -31.37 111.95 4.43
CA ILE A 55 -30.36 111.17 3.66
C ILE A 55 -30.87 109.71 3.52
N LYS A 56 -30.65 109.08 2.36
CA LYS A 56 -31.23 107.77 1.98
C LYS A 56 -30.45 106.56 2.51
N VAL A 57 -31.16 105.45 2.72
CA VAL A 57 -30.66 104.06 2.75
C VAL A 57 -31.42 103.28 1.67
N GLU A 58 -30.76 102.33 1.00
CA GLU A 58 -31.37 101.42 0.02
C GLU A 58 -30.73 100.04 0.18
N ALA A 59 -31.52 98.96 0.07
CA ALA A 59 -31.06 97.59 0.27
C ALA A 59 -31.85 96.59 -0.61
N ASP A 60 -31.11 95.78 -1.37
CA ASP A 60 -31.46 94.53 -2.08
C ASP A 60 -32.71 94.46 -2.98
N PRO A 61 -32.60 93.79 -4.14
CA PRO A 61 -33.28 92.49 -4.21
C PRO A 61 -32.60 91.41 -5.09
N LEU A 62 -32.93 90.14 -4.79
CA LEU A 62 -32.73 88.98 -5.66
C LEU A 62 -33.94 88.78 -6.60
N HIS A 63 -33.71 88.59 -7.91
CA HIS A 63 -34.58 87.78 -8.77
C HIS A 63 -33.83 87.20 -9.98
N ARG A 64 -34.52 86.39 -10.79
CA ARG A 64 -33.97 85.20 -11.47
C ARG A 64 -34.47 85.07 -12.92
N GLU A 65 -33.56 84.73 -13.84
CA GLU A 65 -33.76 84.22 -15.23
C GLU A 65 -34.58 85.14 -16.18
N ASP A 66 -34.21 85.42 -17.44
CA ASP A 66 -33.01 85.09 -18.25
C ASP A 66 -33.03 85.92 -19.56
N ASN A 67 -31.96 85.80 -20.37
CA ASN A 67 -31.83 86.11 -21.81
C ASN A 67 -31.34 87.52 -22.22
N SER A 68 -30.15 87.54 -22.84
CA SER A 68 -29.66 88.58 -23.77
C SER A 68 -29.30 89.95 -23.15
N GLU A 69 -28.92 90.90 -24.01
CA GLU A 69 -27.96 91.98 -23.72
C GLU A 69 -28.55 93.37 -23.32
N VAL A 70 -27.88 94.01 -22.34
CA VAL A 70 -27.39 95.42 -22.35
C VAL A 70 -28.34 96.64 -22.18
N GLN A 71 -27.87 97.60 -21.35
CA GLN A 71 -28.14 99.06 -21.22
C GLN A 71 -29.42 99.67 -20.57
N LEU A 72 -29.21 100.23 -19.36
CA LEU A 72 -29.47 101.60 -18.86
C LEU A 72 -30.75 102.42 -19.22
N ASP A 73 -31.43 102.89 -18.14
CA ASP A 73 -32.16 104.18 -17.95
C ASP A 73 -33.54 104.39 -18.64
N PRO A 74 -34.39 105.36 -18.24
CA PRO A 74 -34.90 105.71 -16.89
C PRO A 74 -36.46 105.86 -16.80
N GLY A 75 -37.00 106.09 -15.60
CA GLY A 75 -38.08 107.10 -15.40
C GLY A 75 -39.48 106.66 -14.88
N GLU A 76 -39.96 107.41 -13.86
CA GLU A 76 -41.35 107.88 -13.58
C GLU A 76 -42.53 106.86 -13.50
N ALA A 77 -43.61 107.03 -12.72
CA ALA A 77 -44.02 107.82 -11.53
C ALA A 77 -45.29 107.05 -10.97
N GLU A 78 -45.80 107.15 -9.74
CA GLU A 78 -46.46 108.25 -8.98
C GLU A 78 -46.75 107.66 -7.57
N GLU A 79 -46.36 108.34 -6.49
CA GLU A 79 -47.21 109.09 -5.52
C GLU A 79 -47.84 108.33 -4.33
N ASN A 80 -47.55 108.87 -3.14
CA ASN A 80 -48.34 108.89 -1.90
C ASN A 80 -48.92 107.59 -1.31
N GLU A 81 -48.30 107.09 -0.23
CA GLU A 81 -48.90 107.14 1.13
C GLU A 81 -47.86 106.88 2.24
N GLU A 82 -48.22 107.21 3.48
CA GLU A 82 -47.32 107.35 4.64
C GLU A 82 -46.69 106.01 5.10
N GLN A 83 -45.37 105.99 5.38
CA GLN A 83 -44.72 104.83 6.00
C GLN A 83 -43.95 105.18 7.28
N ASN A 84 -44.52 104.73 8.41
CA ASN A 84 -43.94 104.82 9.74
C ASN A 84 -42.84 103.76 9.93
N ILE A 85 -41.66 104.15 10.42
CA ILE A 85 -40.56 103.21 10.74
C ILE A 85 -40.80 102.60 12.13
N ILE A 86 -40.92 101.27 12.20
CA ILE A 86 -41.16 100.52 13.44
C ILE A 86 -39.90 99.75 13.82
N PHE A 87 -39.22 100.18 14.89
CA PHE A 87 -38.16 99.38 15.51
C PHE A 87 -38.77 98.30 16.42
N ARG A 88 -38.37 97.04 16.20
CA ARG A 88 -38.79 95.88 17.02
C ARG A 88 -37.61 95.27 17.75
N HIS A 89 -37.61 95.36 19.08
CA HIS A 89 -36.80 94.48 19.92
C HIS A 89 -37.53 93.13 20.10
N ASN A 90 -36.84 92.02 19.82
CA ASN A 90 -37.37 90.65 19.94
C ASN A 90 -36.60 89.85 21.00
N ILE A 91 -36.91 90.04 22.28
CA ILE A 91 -36.36 89.22 23.37
C ILE A 91 -37.04 87.85 23.35
N HIS A 92 -36.24 86.78 23.35
CA HIS A 92 -36.71 85.40 23.37
C HIS A 92 -36.36 84.76 24.71
N VAL A 93 -37.37 84.36 25.49
CA VAL A 93 -37.20 83.69 26.79
C VAL A 93 -37.66 82.23 26.67
N HIS A 94 -36.77 81.28 27.01
CA HIS A 94 -37.13 79.87 27.13
C HIS A 94 -37.50 79.54 28.59
N THR A 95 -38.64 78.88 28.78
CA THR A 95 -39.15 78.47 30.10
C THR A 95 -38.53 77.15 30.58
N PRO A 96 -38.13 77.02 31.86
CA PRO A 96 -37.73 75.74 32.45
C PRO A 96 -38.89 74.76 32.62
N LYS A 97 -38.60 73.47 32.80
CA LYS A 97 -39.59 72.43 33.12
C LYS A 97 -39.87 72.38 34.63
N GLY A 98 -41.12 72.54 35.04
CA GLY A 98 -41.58 72.22 36.41
C GLY A 98 -42.67 73.17 36.95
N ASP A 99 -43.80 72.58 37.34
CA ASP A 99 -44.95 73.12 38.09
C ASP A 99 -45.71 74.39 37.63
N CYS A 100 -47.01 74.17 37.41
CA CYS A 100 -47.99 75.17 36.98
C CYS A 100 -48.72 75.83 38.18
N GLU A 101 -48.11 76.81 38.84
CA GLU A 101 -48.83 77.62 39.85
C GLU A 101 -48.48 79.12 39.88
N ALA A 102 -47.56 79.61 39.03
CA ALA A 102 -47.08 81.00 39.04
C ALA A 102 -47.80 81.97 38.07
N LEU A 103 -48.76 81.51 37.26
CA LEU A 103 -49.39 82.31 36.18
C LEU A 103 -50.65 83.10 36.60
N THR A 104 -51.16 82.89 37.80
CA THR A 104 -52.38 83.54 38.31
C THR A 104 -52.11 84.86 39.05
N GLN A 105 -50.90 85.10 39.56
CA GLN A 105 -50.58 86.32 40.31
C GLN A 105 -50.24 87.53 39.42
N ILE A 106 -49.67 87.31 38.23
CA ILE A 106 -49.27 88.40 37.31
C ILE A 106 -50.49 89.12 36.70
N LYS A 107 -51.64 88.43 36.59
CA LYS A 107 -52.84 88.96 35.93
C LYS A 107 -53.61 90.03 36.73
N GLY A 108 -53.44 90.09 38.06
CA GLY A 108 -54.14 91.03 38.95
C GLY A 108 -53.34 92.29 39.38
N LEU A 109 -52.14 92.47 38.83
CA LEU A 109 -51.38 93.72 38.96
C LEU A 109 -51.75 94.74 37.88
N ILE A 110 -52.19 94.26 36.72
CA ILE A 110 -52.55 95.06 35.54
C ILE A 110 -53.85 95.86 35.77
N GLU A 111 -54.87 95.26 36.40
CA GLU A 111 -56.16 95.91 36.71
C GLU A 111 -56.07 97.08 37.73
N ARG A 112 -54.90 97.33 38.33
CA ARG A 112 -54.71 98.44 39.29
C ARG A 112 -54.06 99.69 38.70
N MET A 113 -53.43 99.61 37.52
CA MET A 113 -52.86 100.78 36.85
C MET A 113 -53.93 101.60 36.10
N GLU A 114 -54.88 100.94 35.43
CA GLU A 114 -55.94 101.59 34.64
C GLU A 114 -56.92 102.46 35.46
N LYS A 115 -56.87 102.37 36.80
CA LYS A 115 -57.74 103.14 37.70
C LYS A 115 -57.17 104.52 38.10
N LEU A 116 -55.88 104.76 37.91
CA LEU A 116 -55.20 106.00 38.36
C LEU A 116 -55.12 107.11 37.30
N GLU A 117 -55.27 106.79 36.00
CA GLU A 117 -55.24 107.81 34.93
C GLU A 117 -56.53 108.65 34.84
N LYS A 118 -57.59 108.28 35.58
CA LYS A 118 -58.93 108.87 35.42
C LYS A 118 -59.25 110.04 36.37
N GLU A 119 -58.36 110.39 37.30
CA GLU A 119 -58.61 111.40 38.35
C GLU A 119 -57.85 112.74 38.15
N VAL A 120 -57.11 112.92 37.05
CA VAL A 120 -56.16 114.06 36.87
C VAL A 120 -56.64 115.11 35.85
N VAL A 121 -57.84 114.99 35.27
CA VAL A 121 -58.27 115.79 34.09
C VAL A 121 -59.19 116.99 34.38
N GLU A 122 -59.72 117.17 35.60
CA GLU A 122 -60.84 118.12 35.87
C GLU A 122 -60.53 119.43 36.63
N LEU A 123 -59.30 120.00 36.57
CA LEU A 123 -59.00 121.29 37.23
C LEU A 123 -58.19 122.28 36.37
N ARG A 124 -58.87 123.12 35.56
CA ARG A 124 -58.25 124.30 34.90
C ARG A 124 -59.24 125.44 34.50
N GLU A 125 -58.80 126.68 34.73
CA GLU A 125 -59.27 128.01 34.21
C GLU A 125 -60.51 128.75 34.80
N VAL A 126 -60.30 129.98 35.32
CA VAL A 126 -61.28 131.10 35.50
C VAL A 126 -60.57 132.48 35.55
N CYS A 127 -60.83 133.43 34.63
CA CYS A 127 -60.83 134.92 34.83
C CYS A 127 -61.12 135.78 33.55
N SER A 128 -61.53 137.07 33.69
CA SER A 128 -61.85 138.04 32.57
C SER A 128 -61.95 139.55 33.04
N PRO A 129 -61.95 140.61 32.16
CA PRO A 129 -61.91 142.06 32.57
C PRO A 129 -62.86 143.13 31.88
N GLN A 130 -63.17 144.29 32.55
CA GLN A 130 -63.29 145.72 32.03
C GLN A 130 -64.24 146.74 32.79
N LYS A 131 -63.79 148.00 33.12
CA LYS A 131 -64.48 149.35 33.06
C LYS A 131 -63.69 150.57 33.66
N CYS A 132 -64.08 151.85 33.40
CA CYS A 132 -63.24 153.10 33.51
C CYS A 132 -63.79 154.32 34.33
N CYS A 133 -62.97 155.40 34.47
CA CYS A 133 -62.97 156.51 35.46
C CYS A 133 -63.90 157.75 35.29
N GLY A 134 -64.05 158.56 36.37
CA GLY A 134 -64.48 159.97 36.30
C GLY A 134 -64.53 160.77 37.63
N ARG A 135 -63.99 162.02 37.59
CA ARG A 135 -64.09 163.19 38.53
C ARG A 135 -63.22 163.33 39.80
N SER A 136 -62.27 164.26 39.71
CA SER A 136 -61.99 165.32 40.71
C SER A 136 -61.61 166.64 39.96
N GLN A 137 -61.73 167.81 40.60
CA GLN A 137 -61.53 169.16 40.01
C GLN A 137 -60.07 169.65 40.21
N GLY A 138 -59.44 170.51 39.39
CA GLY A 138 -59.83 171.08 38.09
C GLY A 138 -58.95 172.30 37.69
N VAL A 139 -58.52 172.38 36.43
CA VAL A 139 -57.97 173.58 35.73
C VAL A 139 -58.47 173.52 34.29
N SER A 140 -58.90 174.63 33.68
CA SER A 140 -59.63 174.59 32.39
C SER A 140 -59.32 175.72 31.40
N HIS A 141 -58.11 176.30 31.41
CA HIS A 141 -57.63 177.21 30.37
C HIS A 141 -56.09 177.31 30.36
N CYS A 142 -55.47 177.54 29.19
CA CYS A 142 -54.04 177.29 28.94
C CYS A 142 -53.24 178.57 28.54
N SER A 143 -53.22 179.58 29.41
CA SER A 143 -52.41 180.83 29.40
C SER A 143 -52.06 181.51 28.05
N GLY A 144 -52.87 181.33 27.00
CA GLY A 144 -52.68 181.94 25.67
C GLY A 144 -51.68 181.23 24.75
N HIS A 145 -50.89 180.28 25.25
CA HIS A 145 -49.85 179.55 24.50
C HIS A 145 -50.14 178.04 24.36
N GLY A 146 -51.39 177.62 24.54
CA GLY A 146 -51.81 176.22 24.37
C GLY A 146 -53.33 175.99 24.28
N THR A 147 -53.73 174.72 24.15
CA THR A 147 -55.15 174.26 24.04
C THR A 147 -55.46 173.07 24.95
N PHE A 148 -56.70 172.96 25.45
CA PHE A 148 -57.11 171.99 26.48
C PHE A 148 -57.79 170.73 25.89
N LEU A 149 -57.50 169.54 26.44
CA LEU A 149 -57.98 168.23 25.95
C LEU A 149 -58.78 167.46 27.02
N TYR A 150 -59.91 166.88 26.62
CA TYR A 150 -60.88 166.24 27.54
C TYR A 150 -60.63 164.76 27.84
N GLU A 151 -59.93 164.02 26.98
CA GLU A 151 -59.62 162.59 27.21
C GLU A 151 -58.56 162.40 28.31
N THR A 152 -57.72 163.42 28.54
CA THR A 152 -56.59 163.42 29.48
C THR A 152 -56.66 164.52 30.54
N CYS A 153 -57.66 165.41 30.47
CA CYS A 153 -57.86 166.55 31.38
C CYS A 153 -56.63 167.48 31.53
N SER A 154 -55.98 167.87 30.42
CA SER A 154 -54.73 168.66 30.45
C SER A 154 -54.57 169.65 29.28
N CYS A 155 -53.64 170.61 29.45
CA CYS A 155 -53.22 171.58 28.43
C CYS A 155 -52.09 171.04 27.55
N LYS A 156 -52.10 171.37 26.24
CA LYS A 156 -51.01 171.13 25.29
C LYS A 156 -50.39 172.45 24.82
N CYS A 157 -49.09 172.59 25.00
CA CYS A 157 -48.31 173.80 24.72
C CYS A 157 -47.80 173.88 23.28
N ALA A 158 -47.52 175.11 22.83
CA ALA A 158 -46.86 175.38 21.55
C ALA A 158 -45.34 175.15 21.62
N GLU A 159 -44.73 174.86 20.46
CA GLU A 159 -43.32 174.45 20.35
C GLU A 159 -42.34 175.52 20.86
N GLY A 160 -41.32 175.08 21.60
CA GLY A 160 -40.37 175.95 22.31
C GLY A 160 -40.81 176.37 23.72
N TRP A 161 -42.00 175.95 24.19
CA TRP A 161 -42.53 176.27 25.52
C TRP A 161 -43.06 175.04 26.27
N GLU A 162 -42.78 174.98 27.58
CA GLU A 162 -43.14 173.90 28.50
C GLU A 162 -43.72 174.45 29.82
N GLY A 163 -44.16 173.54 30.69
CA GLY A 163 -44.92 173.83 31.92
C GLY A 163 -46.41 173.51 31.79
N SER A 164 -47.09 173.26 32.91
CA SER A 164 -48.49 172.79 32.93
C SER A 164 -49.52 173.80 32.41
N ASP A 165 -49.16 175.09 32.35
CA ASP A 165 -49.91 176.15 31.70
C ASP A 165 -49.16 176.82 30.51
N CYS A 166 -48.01 176.27 30.11
CA CYS A 166 -47.21 176.68 28.94
C CYS A 166 -46.44 178.01 29.07
N SER A 167 -45.58 178.14 30.09
CA SER A 167 -44.98 179.41 30.53
C SER A 167 -43.43 179.50 30.53
N HIS A 168 -42.67 178.44 30.19
CA HIS A 168 -41.19 178.41 30.25
C HIS A 168 -40.48 177.88 28.96
N PRO A 169 -39.25 178.31 28.62
CA PRO A 169 -38.45 177.76 27.50
C PRO A 169 -37.35 176.73 27.91
N THR A 170 -36.96 175.82 26.99
CA THR A 170 -36.26 174.53 27.27
C THR A 170 -34.72 174.50 27.04
N CYS A 171 -33.99 173.60 27.74
CA CYS A 171 -32.53 173.31 27.61
C CYS A 171 -32.21 171.88 27.07
N PRO A 172 -31.01 171.60 26.52
CA PRO A 172 -30.61 170.26 26.06
C PRO A 172 -30.52 169.22 27.20
N SER A 173 -31.28 168.12 27.09
CA SER A 173 -31.28 166.93 27.97
C SER A 173 -31.28 167.18 29.49
N HIS A 174 -31.65 168.37 29.95
CA HIS A 174 -31.50 168.82 31.34
C HIS A 174 -30.10 168.55 31.95
N CYS A 175 -29.04 168.59 31.13
CA CYS A 175 -27.66 168.28 31.54
C CYS A 175 -27.48 166.87 32.16
N SER A 176 -28.32 165.93 31.71
CA SER A 176 -28.38 164.51 32.10
C SER A 176 -28.29 164.23 33.60
N GLY A 177 -28.68 165.20 34.45
CA GLY A 177 -28.67 165.10 35.91
C GLY A 177 -27.29 165.27 36.57
N HIS A 178 -26.22 165.45 35.80
CA HIS A 178 -24.82 165.52 36.29
C HIS A 178 -24.18 166.90 36.02
N GLY A 179 -25.03 167.93 35.98
CA GLY A 179 -24.64 169.32 35.74
C GLY A 179 -25.83 170.28 35.83
N ARG A 180 -25.57 171.59 35.70
CA ARG A 180 -26.63 172.62 35.69
C ARG A 180 -26.81 173.26 34.31
N CYS A 181 -28.04 173.55 33.91
CA CYS A 181 -28.29 174.39 32.73
C CYS A 181 -28.22 175.88 33.10
N ASP A 182 -27.50 176.66 32.30
CA ASP A 182 -27.46 178.11 32.37
C ASP A 182 -27.51 178.67 30.94
N GLY A 183 -28.47 179.56 30.66
CA GLY A 183 -28.64 180.18 29.34
C GLY A 183 -28.79 179.21 28.15
N GLY A 184 -29.24 177.97 28.37
CA GLY A 184 -29.38 176.95 27.32
C GLY A 184 -28.17 176.02 27.11
N LYS A 185 -27.13 176.09 27.96
CA LYS A 185 -25.95 175.21 27.92
C LYS A 185 -25.64 174.58 29.28
N CYS A 186 -25.01 173.40 29.26
CA CYS A 186 -24.70 172.59 30.44
C CYS A 186 -23.24 172.72 30.92
N ILE A 187 -23.04 172.56 32.23
CA ILE A 187 -21.73 172.53 32.92
C ILE A 187 -21.73 171.36 33.91
N CYS A 188 -20.70 170.52 33.88
CA CYS A 188 -20.67 169.17 34.50
C CYS A 188 -19.87 169.06 35.79
N ASP A 189 -20.24 168.09 36.64
CA ASP A 189 -19.57 167.74 37.90
C ASP A 189 -18.60 166.53 37.74
N GLU A 190 -17.37 166.60 38.25
CA GLU A 190 -16.39 165.50 38.17
C GLU A 190 -16.86 164.23 38.93
N PRO A 191 -16.56 163.01 38.45
CA PRO A 191 -15.70 162.68 37.30
C PRO A 191 -16.44 162.69 35.94
N TYR A 192 -17.64 163.26 35.86
CA TYR A 192 -18.44 163.23 34.64
C TYR A 192 -18.03 164.34 33.65
N PHE A 193 -17.98 163.98 32.36
CA PHE A 193 -17.65 164.91 31.28
C PHE A 193 -18.50 164.66 30.02
N GLY A 194 -18.45 165.60 29.07
CA GLY A 194 -19.25 165.60 27.83
C GLY A 194 -20.08 166.88 27.67
N GLU A 195 -20.78 167.04 26.54
CA GLU A 195 -21.66 168.21 26.34
C GLU A 195 -22.97 168.14 27.17
N ASP A 196 -23.37 166.94 27.58
CA ASP A 196 -24.52 166.68 28.45
C ASP A 196 -24.13 166.02 29.80
N CYS A 197 -22.83 165.87 30.09
CA CYS A 197 -22.29 165.35 31.36
C CYS A 197 -22.45 163.83 31.61
N SER A 198 -22.24 162.97 30.60
CA SER A 198 -22.63 161.55 30.63
C SER A 198 -21.52 160.48 30.71
N GLN A 199 -20.22 160.81 30.83
CA GLN A 199 -19.10 159.83 30.66
C GLN A 199 -18.11 159.76 31.85
N GLN A 200 -17.49 158.59 32.13
CA GLN A 200 -16.64 158.32 33.31
C GLN A 200 -15.41 157.40 33.01
N LEU A 201 -14.39 157.36 33.88
CA LEU A 201 -13.11 156.60 33.72
C LEU A 201 -13.08 155.24 34.46
N CYS A 202 -12.28 154.27 33.99
CA CYS A 202 -12.13 152.91 34.58
C CYS A 202 -10.89 152.73 35.50
N PRO A 203 -10.90 151.78 36.46
CA PRO A 203 -9.77 151.43 37.32
C PRO A 203 -8.53 150.92 36.56
N GLU A 204 -7.35 151.49 36.85
CA GLU A 204 -6.01 151.13 36.33
C GLU A 204 -5.93 150.79 34.82
N ASN A 205 -6.87 151.32 34.03
CA ASN A 205 -7.08 150.98 32.62
C ASN A 205 -7.06 149.46 32.35
N CYS A 206 -7.67 148.67 33.25
CA CYS A 206 -7.80 147.21 33.15
C CYS A 206 -6.46 146.45 33.11
N SER A 207 -5.43 147.02 33.75
CA SER A 207 -4.06 146.48 33.87
C SER A 207 -3.43 146.01 32.54
N GLY A 208 -3.92 146.55 31.41
CA GLY A 208 -3.53 146.15 30.05
C GLY A 208 -4.11 144.81 29.55
N ASN A 209 -4.78 144.04 30.41
CA ASN A 209 -5.28 142.68 30.14
C ASN A 209 -6.80 142.62 29.91
N GLY A 210 -7.43 143.77 29.68
CA GLY A 210 -8.85 143.88 29.37
C GLY A 210 -9.23 145.18 28.67
N MET A 211 -10.50 145.32 28.32
CA MET A 211 -11.08 146.54 27.73
C MET A 211 -11.91 147.32 28.77
N CYS A 212 -11.81 148.65 28.73
CA CYS A 212 -12.54 149.58 29.61
C CYS A 212 -13.88 150.04 28.99
N ASP A 213 -14.98 149.89 29.72
CA ASP A 213 -16.29 150.47 29.40
C ASP A 213 -16.45 151.84 30.10
N THR A 214 -16.20 152.93 29.37
CA THR A 214 -16.30 154.31 29.88
C THR A 214 -17.73 154.81 30.16
N ALA A 215 -18.76 154.00 29.85
CA ALA A 215 -20.13 154.30 30.27
C ALA A 215 -20.44 153.74 31.68
N ARG A 216 -19.57 152.88 32.23
CA ARG A 216 -19.76 152.22 33.54
C ARG A 216 -18.54 152.27 34.46
N GLY A 217 -17.34 152.53 33.93
CA GLY A 217 -16.09 152.47 34.69
C GLY A 217 -15.66 151.03 35.02
N LEU A 218 -15.96 150.04 34.17
CA LEU A 218 -15.69 148.61 34.42
C LEU A 218 -14.76 147.99 33.37
N CYS A 219 -14.08 146.91 33.77
CA CYS A 219 -13.09 146.19 32.96
C CYS A 219 -13.57 144.80 32.52
N GLN A 220 -13.22 144.40 31.30
CA GLN A 220 -13.54 143.09 30.72
C GLN A 220 -12.26 142.37 30.25
N CYS A 221 -11.92 141.26 30.91
CA CYS A 221 -10.63 140.57 30.76
C CYS A 221 -10.54 139.63 29.55
N TYR A 222 -9.31 139.39 29.08
CA TYR A 222 -9.00 138.36 28.08
C TYR A 222 -9.03 136.94 28.66
N GLU A 223 -9.21 135.92 27.81
CA GLU A 223 -9.56 134.53 28.18
C GLU A 223 -8.63 133.83 29.20
N GLU A 224 -7.33 134.13 29.12
CA GLU A 224 -6.28 133.64 30.03
C GLU A 224 -6.34 134.29 31.43
N PHE A 225 -7.03 135.44 31.57
CA PHE A 225 -6.98 136.29 32.75
C PHE A 225 -8.33 136.46 33.46
N ILE A 226 -8.30 136.65 34.78
CA ILE A 226 -9.45 136.91 35.66
C ILE A 226 -9.11 138.00 36.69
N GLY A 227 -10.11 138.43 37.47
CA GLY A 227 -10.00 139.53 38.46
C GLY A 227 -10.65 140.84 38.01
N GLU A 228 -10.93 141.76 38.94
CA GLU A 228 -11.63 143.03 38.63
C GLU A 228 -10.80 144.00 37.78
N ASP A 229 -9.47 143.92 37.86
CA ASP A 229 -8.51 144.66 37.03
C ASP A 229 -7.83 143.78 35.97
N CYS A 230 -8.18 142.49 35.87
CA CYS A 230 -7.61 141.50 34.95
C CYS A 230 -6.14 141.07 35.23
N SER A 231 -5.76 140.93 36.51
CA SER A 231 -4.38 140.60 36.92
C SER A 231 -4.05 139.12 37.16
N GLU A 232 -5.03 138.21 37.31
CA GLU A 232 -4.82 136.79 37.69
C GLU A 232 -4.91 135.83 36.47
N LYS A 233 -4.30 134.63 36.51
CA LYS A 233 -4.22 133.69 35.35
C LYS A 233 -4.90 132.32 35.58
N ARG A 234 -5.53 131.75 34.53
CA ARG A 234 -6.28 130.46 34.53
C ARG A 234 -5.39 129.20 34.44
N CYS A 235 -5.78 128.09 35.09
CA CYS A 235 -5.15 126.76 34.99
C CYS A 235 -5.82 125.82 33.95
N PRO A 236 -5.08 124.87 33.35
CA PRO A 236 -5.63 123.83 32.46
C PRO A 236 -6.63 122.89 33.15
N GLY A 237 -7.81 122.71 32.54
CA GLY A 237 -8.78 121.65 32.90
C GLY A 237 -9.29 121.64 34.35
N ASP A 238 -9.08 122.72 35.11
CA ASP A 238 -9.30 122.77 36.57
C ASP A 238 -8.64 121.58 37.31
N CYS A 239 -7.47 121.17 36.82
CA CYS A 239 -6.70 120.01 37.30
C CYS A 239 -7.52 118.70 37.41
N SER A 240 -8.55 118.54 36.56
CA SER A 240 -9.48 117.40 36.48
C SER A 240 -10.12 116.99 37.82
N GLY A 241 -10.16 117.88 38.83
CA GLY A 241 -10.55 117.51 40.20
C GLY A 241 -9.64 116.47 40.88
N ASN A 242 -8.44 116.24 40.35
CA ASN A 242 -7.42 115.31 40.85
C ASN A 242 -6.10 115.99 41.23
N GLY A 243 -6.09 117.32 41.32
CA GLY A 243 -4.96 118.13 41.78
C GLY A 243 -5.40 119.51 42.22
N PHE A 244 -4.45 120.38 42.56
CA PHE A 244 -4.70 121.80 42.85
C PHE A 244 -3.98 122.72 41.85
N CYS A 245 -4.59 123.85 41.56
CA CYS A 245 -4.08 124.89 40.67
C CYS A 245 -3.21 125.89 41.45
N ASP A 246 -1.99 126.15 40.97
CA ASP A 246 -1.13 127.23 41.49
C ASP A 246 -0.41 127.94 40.33
N THR A 247 -0.54 129.27 40.24
CA THR A 247 0.05 130.14 39.19
C THR A 247 -0.16 129.74 37.72
N GLY A 248 -1.16 128.89 37.43
CA GLY A 248 -1.43 128.37 36.07
C GLY A 248 -0.95 126.94 35.82
N GLU A 249 -0.34 126.28 36.80
CA GLU A 249 0.10 124.89 36.75
C GLU A 249 -0.72 123.99 37.71
N CYS A 250 -0.86 122.71 37.36
CA CYS A 250 -1.62 121.72 38.13
C CYS A 250 -0.70 120.75 38.89
N TYR A 251 -0.92 120.64 40.20
CA TYR A 251 -0.19 119.76 41.10
C TYR A 251 -1.07 118.57 41.52
N CYS A 252 -0.75 117.38 41.02
CA CYS A 252 -1.60 116.20 41.13
C CYS A 252 -1.55 115.51 42.48
N HIS A 253 -2.67 114.92 42.89
CA HIS A 253 -2.76 114.00 44.02
C HIS A 253 -2.08 112.66 43.70
N ASP A 254 -1.60 111.97 44.73
CA ASP A 254 -0.87 110.71 44.62
C ASP A 254 -1.60 109.70 43.70
N GLY A 255 -0.85 109.02 42.84
CA GLY A 255 -1.35 108.07 41.84
C GLY A 255 -2.08 108.69 40.63
N PHE A 256 -2.20 110.02 40.54
CA PHE A 256 -2.56 110.74 39.32
C PHE A 256 -1.37 111.53 38.77
N PHE A 257 -1.29 111.65 37.45
CA PHE A 257 -0.27 112.45 36.78
C PHE A 257 -0.78 113.05 35.44
N GLY A 258 0.07 113.83 34.78
CA GLY A 258 -0.27 114.57 33.55
C GLY A 258 -0.46 116.06 33.81
N LEU A 259 -0.56 116.85 32.74
CA LEU A 259 -0.65 118.32 32.79
C LEU A 259 -1.93 118.84 33.46
N ASP A 260 -2.97 118.00 33.51
CA ASP A 260 -4.29 118.26 34.09
C ASP A 260 -4.70 117.18 35.11
N CYS A 261 -3.78 116.31 35.54
CA CYS A 261 -4.00 115.23 36.50
C CYS A 261 -5.04 114.16 36.10
N SER A 262 -5.20 113.91 34.79
CA SER A 262 -6.16 112.93 34.25
C SER A 262 -5.66 111.47 34.18
N GLN A 263 -4.36 111.18 34.33
CA GLN A 263 -3.75 109.88 34.01
C GLN A 263 -3.37 109.06 35.25
N VAL A 264 -3.40 107.71 35.16
CA VAL A 264 -3.05 106.76 36.23
C VAL A 264 -1.83 105.93 35.82
N LEU A 265 -0.87 105.75 36.74
CA LEU A 265 0.38 105.03 36.46
C LEU A 265 0.13 103.57 36.06
N ALA A 266 0.91 103.07 35.10
CA ALA A 266 0.77 101.72 34.55
C ALA A 266 1.59 100.66 35.30
N PRO A 267 1.13 99.39 35.35
CA PRO A 267 1.80 98.34 36.09
C PRO A 267 3.16 97.99 35.48
N GLN A 268 4.21 97.96 36.31
CA GLN A 268 5.59 97.84 35.82
C GLN A 268 5.88 96.46 35.22
N LYS A 269 5.31 95.39 35.80
CA LYS A 269 5.68 94.00 35.51
C LYS A 269 4.51 93.03 35.67
N LEU A 270 4.43 92.07 34.76
CA LEU A 270 3.48 90.96 34.73
C LEU A 270 4.25 89.71 34.27
N TRP A 271 4.07 88.56 34.93
CA TRP A 271 4.77 87.31 34.59
C TRP A 271 3.92 86.05 34.84
N LEU A 272 4.32 84.94 34.21
CA LEU A 272 3.71 83.63 34.38
C LEU A 272 4.36 82.89 35.57
N LEU A 273 3.54 82.29 36.43
CA LEU A 273 3.96 81.41 37.53
C LEU A 273 3.87 79.93 37.17
N ASN A 274 2.77 79.52 36.55
CA ASN A 274 2.50 78.12 36.20
C ASN A 274 1.57 78.04 34.97
N SER A 275 1.67 76.94 34.23
CA SER A 275 0.81 76.61 33.09
C SER A 275 0.35 75.16 33.20
N THR A 276 -0.93 74.93 32.97
CA THR A 276 -1.54 73.59 32.91
C THR A 276 -2.20 73.39 31.54
N GLU A 277 -2.85 72.25 31.33
CA GLU A 277 -3.64 72.02 30.12
C GLU A 277 -4.83 73.01 29.99
N ASN A 278 -5.32 73.62 31.08
CA ASN A 278 -6.52 74.46 31.03
C ASN A 278 -6.48 75.72 31.92
N SER A 279 -5.32 76.04 32.49
CA SER A 279 -5.13 77.26 33.28
C SER A 279 -3.75 77.91 33.10
N LEU A 280 -3.72 79.23 33.27
CA LEU A 280 -2.51 80.04 33.35
C LEU A 280 -2.52 80.82 34.66
N SER A 281 -1.52 80.62 35.51
CA SER A 281 -1.35 81.38 36.75
C SER A 281 -0.41 82.56 36.50
N VAL A 282 -0.91 83.80 36.60
CA VAL A 282 -0.14 85.03 36.36
C VAL A 282 0.04 85.84 37.64
N SER A 283 1.10 86.66 37.72
CA SER A 283 1.42 87.49 38.89
C SER A 283 2.11 88.80 38.50
N TRP A 284 1.99 89.81 39.35
CA TRP A 284 2.47 91.18 39.10
C TRP A 284 2.95 91.85 40.40
N ASP A 285 3.67 92.96 40.26
CA ASP A 285 4.18 93.74 41.41
C ASP A 285 3.08 94.63 42.03
N GLN A 286 3.14 94.87 43.33
CA GLN A 286 2.17 95.71 44.05
C GLN A 286 2.41 97.20 43.77
N MET A 287 1.36 97.92 43.36
CA MET A 287 1.37 99.38 43.30
C MET A 287 0.86 100.02 44.59
N ILE A 288 1.50 101.13 44.97
CA ILE A 288 1.06 102.00 46.06
C ILE A 288 -0.03 102.92 45.48
N ASP A 289 -1.19 102.96 46.15
CA ASP A 289 -2.36 103.80 45.83
C ASP A 289 -3.17 103.46 44.56
N VAL A 290 -3.43 102.18 44.30
CA VAL A 290 -4.47 101.71 43.34
C VAL A 290 -5.71 101.16 44.07
N ASP A 291 -6.89 101.25 43.45
CA ASP A 291 -8.14 100.74 44.03
C ASP A 291 -8.38 99.26 43.70
N ASN A 292 -8.07 98.84 42.48
CA ASN A 292 -8.17 97.47 41.98
C ASN A 292 -7.34 97.30 40.70
N TYR A 293 -7.11 96.05 40.31
CA TYR A 293 -6.48 95.68 39.05
C TYR A 293 -7.53 95.15 38.06
N VAL A 294 -7.35 95.40 36.76
CA VAL A 294 -8.14 94.76 35.70
C VAL A 294 -7.24 93.87 34.87
N ILE A 295 -7.47 92.56 34.95
CA ILE A 295 -6.85 91.58 34.05
C ILE A 295 -7.79 91.36 32.88
N SER A 296 -7.26 91.36 31.66
CA SER A 296 -7.97 90.83 30.51
C SER A 296 -7.14 89.81 29.74
N TYR A 297 -7.78 88.85 29.07
CA TYR A 297 -7.08 87.87 28.25
C TYR A 297 -7.88 87.45 27.01
N TYR A 298 -7.16 87.05 25.96
CA TYR A 298 -7.71 86.51 24.71
C TYR A 298 -6.72 85.53 24.06
N PRO A 299 -7.17 84.55 23.27
CA PRO A 299 -6.27 83.68 22.51
C PRO A 299 -5.53 84.49 21.44
N VAL A 300 -4.24 84.23 21.22
CA VAL A 300 -3.46 84.90 20.16
C VAL A 300 -4.14 84.68 18.80
N GLY A 301 -4.30 85.77 18.03
CA GLY A 301 -5.06 85.79 16.78
C GLY A 301 -6.58 85.99 16.92
N TYR A 302 -7.13 86.01 18.13
CA TYR A 302 -8.56 86.21 18.41
C TYR A 302 -8.80 87.40 19.36
N GLU A 303 -8.28 88.58 18.99
CA GLU A 303 -8.36 89.82 19.76
C GLU A 303 -9.79 90.28 20.09
N THR A 304 -10.80 89.81 19.36
CA THR A 304 -12.22 90.11 19.65
C THR A 304 -12.82 89.30 20.80
N LEU A 305 -12.12 88.27 21.30
CA LEU A 305 -12.58 87.38 22.38
C LEU A 305 -12.03 87.76 23.76
N VAL A 306 -11.82 89.06 24.01
CA VAL A 306 -11.34 89.57 25.31
C VAL A 306 -12.31 89.21 26.42
N LYS A 307 -11.82 88.48 27.43
CA LYS A 307 -12.48 88.33 28.73
C LYS A 307 -11.75 89.18 29.75
N GLN A 308 -12.48 89.96 30.55
CA GLN A 308 -11.92 90.85 31.56
C GLN A 308 -12.47 90.57 32.96
N PHE A 309 -11.62 90.69 33.97
CA PHE A 309 -11.93 90.42 35.38
C PHE A 309 -11.28 91.49 36.27
N ARG A 310 -12.03 91.98 37.25
CA ARG A 310 -11.51 92.86 38.30
C ARG A 310 -10.95 92.04 39.44
N VAL A 311 -9.74 92.39 39.88
CA VAL A 311 -9.01 91.73 40.96
C VAL A 311 -8.80 92.76 42.10
N PRO A 312 -9.12 92.42 43.36
CA PRO A 312 -8.89 93.32 44.49
C PRO A 312 -7.41 93.73 44.62
N LYS A 313 -7.15 94.94 45.13
CA LYS A 313 -5.78 95.47 45.26
C LYS A 313 -4.86 94.66 46.19
N GLU A 314 -5.44 93.85 47.08
CA GLU A 314 -4.73 92.96 48.00
C GLU A 314 -4.19 91.69 47.30
N GLN A 315 -4.64 91.40 46.07
CA GLN A 315 -4.28 90.19 45.33
C GLN A 315 -3.29 90.52 44.20
N LEU A 316 -2.13 89.84 44.21
CA LEU A 316 -0.99 90.07 43.29
C LEU A 316 -0.75 88.89 42.32
N SER A 317 -1.67 87.92 42.30
CA SER A 317 -1.65 86.77 41.40
C SER A 317 -3.05 86.28 41.11
N TYR A 318 -3.30 85.79 39.89
CA TYR A 318 -4.61 85.29 39.46
C TYR A 318 -4.44 84.03 38.62
N GLU A 319 -5.31 83.04 38.84
CA GLU A 319 -5.38 81.85 38.00
C GLU A 319 -6.49 82.00 36.98
N ILE A 320 -6.11 82.08 35.72
CA ILE A 320 -7.03 82.11 34.59
C ILE A 320 -7.40 80.67 34.26
N VAL A 321 -8.60 80.23 34.66
CA VAL A 321 -9.10 78.85 34.45
C VAL A 321 -10.06 78.74 33.26
N GLY A 322 -10.19 77.53 32.70
CA GLY A 322 -11.10 77.25 31.59
C GLY A 322 -10.53 77.65 30.22
N LEU A 323 -9.21 77.63 30.09
CA LEU A 323 -8.48 77.85 28.85
C LEU A 323 -8.43 76.57 28.01
N ARG A 324 -8.15 76.71 26.72
CA ARG A 324 -7.95 75.58 25.80
C ARG A 324 -6.52 75.05 25.94
N PRO A 325 -6.27 73.73 25.91
CA PRO A 325 -4.91 73.19 25.93
C PRO A 325 -4.10 73.53 24.67
N GLY A 326 -2.78 73.50 24.76
CA GLY A 326 -1.85 73.77 23.65
C GLY A 326 -2.08 75.10 22.90
N THR A 327 -2.62 76.11 23.58
CA THR A 327 -3.09 77.38 22.99
C THR A 327 -2.37 78.57 23.63
N ALA A 328 -1.87 79.49 22.80
CA ALA A 328 -1.25 80.74 23.24
C ALA A 328 -2.32 81.80 23.57
N TYR A 329 -2.12 82.52 24.67
CA TYR A 329 -2.98 83.59 25.17
C TYR A 329 -2.17 84.85 25.44
N ASN A 330 -2.70 85.99 24.99
CA ASN A 330 -2.29 87.30 25.46
C ASN A 330 -3.08 87.67 26.71
N VAL A 331 -2.37 88.02 27.77
CA VAL A 331 -2.89 88.52 29.03
C VAL A 331 -2.44 89.97 29.20
N THR A 332 -3.35 90.84 29.63
CA THR A 332 -3.05 92.25 29.94
C THR A 332 -3.49 92.60 31.35
N LEU A 333 -2.79 93.54 31.97
CA LEU A 333 -3.05 94.06 33.31
C LEU A 333 -3.13 95.59 33.26
N HIS A 334 -4.17 96.18 33.85
CA HIS A 334 -4.32 97.63 34.04
C HIS A 334 -4.48 97.93 35.53
N ASP A 335 -3.89 99.03 35.97
CA ASP A 335 -4.08 99.60 37.31
C ASP A 335 -5.27 100.57 37.29
N VAL A 336 -6.17 100.50 38.26
CA VAL A 336 -7.39 101.33 38.27
C VAL A 336 -7.48 102.18 39.53
N LYS A 337 -7.72 103.50 39.35
CA LYS A 337 -7.90 104.48 40.42
C LYS A 337 -9.04 105.46 40.13
N LYS A 338 -9.96 105.65 41.10
CA LYS A 338 -11.23 106.39 40.94
C LYS A 338 -12.03 106.03 39.67
N GLY A 339 -11.89 104.80 39.17
CA GLY A 339 -12.53 104.33 37.94
C GLY A 339 -11.81 104.65 36.62
N ILE A 340 -10.67 105.37 36.67
CA ILE A 340 -9.77 105.58 35.53
C ILE A 340 -8.77 104.42 35.50
N ALA A 341 -8.55 103.82 34.33
CA ALA A 341 -7.58 102.75 34.12
C ALA A 341 -6.28 103.29 33.50
N SER A 342 -5.15 102.71 33.88
CA SER A 342 -3.83 102.97 33.28
C SER A 342 -3.72 102.38 31.87
N GLU A 343 -2.62 102.69 31.19
CA GLU A 343 -2.16 101.88 30.05
C GLU A 343 -1.88 100.42 30.47
N PRO A 344 -2.09 99.42 29.58
CA PRO A 344 -1.91 98.00 29.89
C PRO A 344 -0.46 97.52 29.90
N LYS A 345 -0.17 96.54 30.76
CA LYS A 345 1.03 95.68 30.66
C LYS A 345 0.68 94.31 30.07
N TYR A 346 1.45 93.85 29.10
CA TYR A 346 1.21 92.62 28.33
C TYR A 346 2.09 91.42 28.79
N LEU A 347 1.55 90.21 28.65
CA LEU A 347 2.22 88.92 28.80
C LEU A 347 1.62 87.91 27.81
N GLU A 348 2.44 87.30 26.96
CA GLU A 348 2.04 86.15 26.14
C GLU A 348 2.42 84.84 26.85
N ALA A 349 1.50 83.89 26.94
CA ALA A 349 1.73 82.59 27.60
C ALA A 349 0.85 81.47 27.01
N SER A 350 1.39 80.26 26.95
CA SER A 350 0.72 79.09 26.37
C SER A 350 0.35 78.03 27.42
N THR A 351 -0.83 77.43 27.26
CA THR A 351 -1.26 76.24 28.00
C THR A 351 -0.51 74.99 27.52
N VAL A 352 -0.36 74.00 28.41
CA VAL A 352 0.30 72.72 28.11
C VAL A 352 -0.53 71.90 27.10
N LEU A 353 0.14 71.10 26.28
CA LEU A 353 -0.50 70.14 25.36
C LEU A 353 -1.09 68.95 26.12
N SER A 354 -2.35 68.60 25.82
CA SER A 354 -3.03 67.47 26.45
C SER A 354 -2.39 66.13 26.13
N ALA A 355 -2.47 65.21 27.11
CA ALA A 355 -2.10 63.81 26.92
C ALA A 355 -2.98 63.13 25.85
N LEU A 356 -2.46 62.05 25.27
CA LEU A 356 -3.26 61.15 24.42
C LEU A 356 -4.32 60.46 25.29
N SER A 357 -5.57 60.45 24.82
CA SER A 357 -6.71 59.91 25.58
C SER A 357 -6.60 58.41 25.84
N ALA A 358 -6.11 57.64 24.86
CA ALA A 358 -5.80 56.23 24.99
C ALA A 358 -4.84 55.76 23.87
N ILE A 359 -4.11 54.68 24.16
CA ILE A 359 -3.20 53.97 23.26
C ILE A 359 -3.37 52.46 23.50
N TRP A 360 -3.36 51.67 22.43
CA TRP A 360 -3.48 50.21 22.48
C TRP A 360 -2.68 49.54 21.35
N VAL A 361 -2.40 48.24 21.53
CA VAL A 361 -1.86 47.36 20.48
C VAL A 361 -3.05 46.84 19.68
N ILE A 362 -3.01 46.94 18.35
CA ILE A 362 -4.06 46.42 17.45
C ILE A 362 -3.68 45.10 16.78
N GLU A 363 -2.39 44.87 16.50
CA GLU A 363 -1.93 43.61 15.91
C GLU A 363 -0.57 43.17 16.46
N GLU A 364 -0.51 41.90 16.90
CA GLU A 364 0.71 41.23 17.37
C GLU A 364 1.21 40.27 16.28
N MET A 365 2.34 40.62 15.62
CA MET A 365 2.97 39.80 14.57
C MET A 365 4.30 39.22 15.06
N GLU A 366 4.86 38.26 14.32
CA GLU A 366 6.12 37.55 14.68
C GLU A 366 7.31 38.53 14.86
N HIS A 367 7.47 39.50 13.95
CA HIS A 367 8.59 40.47 13.98
C HIS A 367 8.14 41.94 14.04
N SER A 368 6.87 42.18 14.38
CA SER A 368 6.28 43.52 14.37
C SER A 368 5.10 43.65 15.32
N LEU A 369 4.86 44.89 15.76
CA LEU A 369 3.71 45.28 16.57
C LEU A 369 3.08 46.50 15.91
N GLU A 370 1.76 46.47 15.70
CA GLU A 370 1.02 47.66 15.29
C GLU A 370 0.29 48.26 16.50
N VAL A 371 0.52 49.55 16.74
CA VAL A 371 -0.10 50.33 17.82
C VAL A 371 -0.95 51.45 17.23
N GLU A 372 -2.06 51.73 17.89
CA GLU A 372 -3.01 52.78 17.51
C GLU A 372 -3.33 53.63 18.75
N TRP A 373 -3.49 54.93 18.56
CA TRP A 373 -3.85 55.88 19.61
C TRP A 373 -4.81 56.95 19.11
N GLU A 374 -5.58 57.52 20.02
CA GLU A 374 -6.49 58.62 19.72
C GLU A 374 -5.73 59.93 19.58
N ASN A 375 -6.00 60.67 18.50
CA ASN A 375 -5.42 61.99 18.29
C ASN A 375 -6.06 62.96 19.30
N PRO A 376 -5.27 63.78 20.04
CA PRO A 376 -5.83 64.70 21.01
C PRO A 376 -6.61 65.82 20.30
N PRO A 377 -7.58 66.48 20.99
CA PRO A 377 -8.38 67.54 20.40
C PRO A 377 -7.59 68.84 20.14
N THR A 378 -6.36 68.93 20.66
CA THR A 378 -5.41 70.01 20.33
C THR A 378 -4.73 69.76 19.00
N ASP A 379 -4.32 70.84 18.33
CA ASP A 379 -3.46 70.67 17.16
C ASP A 379 -2.03 70.24 17.58
N VAL A 380 -1.43 69.36 16.78
CA VAL A 380 -0.19 68.62 17.08
C VAL A 380 0.51 68.34 15.74
N ASP A 381 1.80 68.61 15.64
CA ASP A 381 2.54 68.52 14.37
C ASP A 381 2.86 67.06 14.03
N TYR A 382 3.35 66.32 15.03
CA TYR A 382 3.72 64.91 14.92
C TYR A 382 3.77 64.25 16.31
N TYR A 383 3.99 62.94 16.33
CA TYR A 383 4.21 62.15 17.53
C TYR A 383 5.64 61.62 17.56
N LYS A 384 6.27 61.67 18.73
CA LYS A 384 7.56 61.04 19.02
C LYS A 384 7.27 59.71 19.73
N LEU A 385 7.51 58.60 19.03
CA LEU A 385 7.21 57.25 19.47
C LEU A 385 8.51 56.56 19.89
N LYS A 386 8.58 56.14 21.15
CA LYS A 386 9.69 55.42 21.77
C LYS A 386 9.26 54.00 22.07
N PHE A 387 10.10 53.01 21.76
CA PHE A 387 9.81 51.62 22.11
C PHE A 387 11.07 50.88 22.54
N ARG A 388 10.95 50.06 23.59
CA ARG A 388 12.08 49.31 24.17
C ARG A 388 11.66 47.90 24.53
N SER A 389 12.57 46.95 24.35
CA SER A 389 12.40 45.60 24.91
C SER A 389 12.56 45.67 26.42
N LEU A 390 11.66 45.03 27.16
CA LEU A 390 11.77 44.92 28.63
C LEU A 390 12.98 44.06 29.08
N VAL A 391 13.62 43.33 28.15
CA VAL A 391 14.77 42.46 28.43
C VAL A 391 16.08 43.14 28.06
N GLU A 392 16.18 43.71 26.85
CA GLU A 392 17.44 44.27 26.34
C GLU A 392 17.61 45.77 26.64
N MET A 393 16.57 46.45 27.13
CA MET A 393 16.52 47.89 27.44
C MET A 393 16.91 48.87 26.31
N ASN A 394 17.23 48.38 25.12
CA ASN A 394 17.50 49.19 23.94
C ASN A 394 16.23 49.95 23.49
N GLU A 395 16.24 51.27 23.68
CA GLU A 395 15.18 52.17 23.23
C GLU A 395 15.41 52.61 21.78
N LYS A 396 14.42 52.40 20.93
CA LYS A 396 14.33 52.94 19.56
C LYS A 396 13.34 54.09 19.55
N GLU A 397 13.63 55.14 18.78
CA GLU A 397 12.78 56.32 18.64
C GLU A 397 12.42 56.55 17.16
N VAL A 398 11.16 56.87 16.88
CA VAL A 398 10.63 57.18 15.55
C VAL A 398 9.69 58.38 15.62
N LEU A 399 9.75 59.26 14.62
CA LEU A 399 8.79 60.34 14.45
C LEU A 399 7.65 59.88 13.53
N VAL A 400 6.41 60.01 14.00
CA VAL A 400 5.20 59.59 13.29
C VAL A 400 4.34 60.82 13.01
N PRO A 401 4.04 61.18 11.75
CA PRO A 401 3.17 62.32 11.45
C PRO A 401 1.75 62.08 11.96
N LYS A 402 1.04 63.15 12.33
CA LYS A 402 -0.37 63.08 12.72
C LYS A 402 -1.24 62.65 11.54
N SER A 403 -2.11 61.65 11.75
CA SER A 403 -3.13 61.26 10.77
C SER A 403 -4.25 62.29 10.70
N ASN A 404 -4.90 62.40 9.53
CA ASN A 404 -6.13 63.16 9.34
C ASN A 404 -7.36 62.49 9.96
N ASP A 405 -7.26 61.18 10.23
CA ASP A 405 -8.28 60.43 10.97
C ASP A 405 -8.32 60.82 12.45
N PRO A 406 -9.39 60.52 13.21
CA PRO A 406 -9.42 60.74 14.67
C PRO A 406 -8.40 59.89 15.46
N LYS A 407 -7.69 58.97 14.80
CA LYS A 407 -6.67 58.11 15.36
C LYS A 407 -5.42 58.10 14.49
N SER A 408 -4.26 57.89 15.10
CA SER A 408 -3.01 57.59 14.38
C SER A 408 -2.54 56.18 14.73
N ARG A 409 -1.87 55.52 13.78
CA ARG A 409 -1.32 54.17 13.95
C ARG A 409 0.10 54.09 13.44
N TYR A 410 0.88 53.15 13.99
CA TYR A 410 2.24 52.90 13.57
C TYR A 410 2.62 51.41 13.70
N LEU A 411 3.19 50.86 12.62
CA LEU A 411 3.72 49.51 12.57
C LEU A 411 5.22 49.50 12.89
N MET A 412 5.57 49.08 14.10
CA MET A 412 6.96 48.85 14.51
C MET A 412 7.46 47.56 13.88
N THR A 413 8.56 47.62 13.11
CA THR A 413 9.15 46.47 12.41
C THR A 413 10.57 46.17 12.88
N GLY A 414 11.06 44.96 12.62
CA GLY A 414 12.39 44.52 13.07
C GLY A 414 12.46 44.35 14.59
N LEU A 415 11.40 43.76 15.15
CA LEU A 415 11.32 43.30 16.54
C LEU A 415 11.68 41.81 16.63
N LYS A 416 12.10 41.37 17.83
CA LYS A 416 12.36 39.95 18.11
C LYS A 416 11.06 39.21 18.40
N PRO A 417 10.87 37.96 17.94
CA PRO A 417 9.69 37.16 18.28
C PRO A 417 9.52 36.84 19.77
N GLY A 418 8.29 36.55 20.18
CA GLY A 418 7.92 36.12 21.53
C GLY A 418 8.33 37.05 22.69
N THR A 419 8.66 38.32 22.36
CA THR A 419 9.34 39.30 23.21
C THR A 419 8.40 40.44 23.57
N GLU A 420 8.50 40.94 24.80
CA GLU A 420 7.63 42.00 25.31
C GLU A 420 8.30 43.38 25.16
N TYR A 421 7.54 44.31 24.61
CA TYR A 421 7.96 45.68 24.31
C TYR A 421 7.04 46.68 25.03
N GLU A 422 7.65 47.67 25.67
CA GLU A 422 6.96 48.87 26.14
C GLU A 422 7.07 49.95 25.07
N VAL A 423 5.93 50.55 24.73
CA VAL A 423 5.77 51.55 23.67
C VAL A 423 5.19 52.82 24.29
N THR A 424 5.86 53.95 24.09
CA THR A 424 5.48 55.26 24.61
C THR A 424 5.32 56.25 23.46
N VAL A 425 4.21 56.99 23.44
CA VAL A 425 3.93 58.01 22.42
C VAL A 425 3.81 59.38 23.09
N ILE A 426 4.48 60.37 22.51
CA ILE A 426 4.58 61.74 23.00
C ILE A 426 4.08 62.70 21.91
N PRO A 427 3.03 63.50 22.14
CA PRO A 427 2.59 64.51 21.18
C PRO A 427 3.57 65.70 21.14
N MET A 428 3.85 66.20 19.94
CA MET A 428 4.81 67.29 19.69
C MET A 428 4.12 68.46 18.99
N LYS A 429 4.30 69.67 19.49
CA LYS A 429 3.87 70.90 18.81
C LYS A 429 4.87 72.02 19.05
N ASP A 430 5.26 72.75 18.00
CA ASP A 430 6.21 73.88 18.09
C ASP A 430 7.51 73.50 18.83
N ASN A 431 7.99 72.26 18.59
CA ASN A 431 9.14 71.63 19.27
C ASN A 431 9.00 71.46 20.80
N THR A 432 7.79 71.53 21.35
CA THR A 432 7.47 71.29 22.76
C THR A 432 6.92 69.87 22.95
N GLU A 433 7.45 69.13 23.93
CA GLU A 433 6.94 67.80 24.29
C GLU A 433 5.67 67.90 25.16
N GLY A 434 4.59 67.23 24.75
CA GLY A 434 3.42 67.02 25.59
C GLY A 434 3.56 65.81 26.52
N LYS A 435 2.48 65.46 27.22
CA LYS A 435 2.50 64.38 28.21
C LYS A 435 2.55 62.98 27.55
N PRO A 436 3.50 62.10 27.93
CA PRO A 436 3.63 60.76 27.35
C PRO A 436 2.50 59.81 27.78
N SER A 437 2.10 58.91 26.86
CA SER A 437 1.21 57.77 27.13
C SER A 437 1.86 56.46 26.67
N SER A 438 1.76 55.39 27.46
CA SER A 438 2.47 54.12 27.22
C SER A 438 1.54 52.89 27.22
N VAL A 439 1.91 51.87 26.45
CA VAL A 439 1.29 50.53 26.39
C VAL A 439 2.37 49.44 26.28
N SER A 440 2.09 48.24 26.79
CA SER A 440 2.94 47.05 26.54
C SER A 440 2.27 46.12 25.53
N GLY A 441 3.07 45.55 24.62
CA GLY A 441 2.65 44.55 23.65
C GLY A 441 3.69 43.43 23.50
N ARG A 442 3.27 42.24 23.07
CA ARG A 442 4.17 41.10 22.91
C ARG A 442 4.16 40.63 21.46
N THR A 443 5.33 40.53 20.85
CA THR A 443 5.44 39.95 19.50
C THR A 443 5.01 38.48 19.50
N GLY A 444 4.41 38.06 18.40
CA GLY A 444 4.01 36.67 18.18
C GLY A 444 5.19 35.71 18.29
N VAL A 445 4.90 34.45 18.62
CA VAL A 445 5.89 33.36 18.57
C VAL A 445 6.13 33.03 17.08
N ASP A 446 7.39 33.10 16.64
CA ASP A 446 7.75 32.73 15.28
C ASP A 446 7.56 31.24 15.01
N SER A 447 7.37 30.92 13.74
CA SER A 447 6.96 29.59 13.30
C SER A 447 8.17 28.73 12.91
N PRO A 448 8.20 27.42 13.25
CA PRO A 448 9.28 26.53 12.82
C PRO A 448 9.48 26.58 11.30
N THR A 449 10.72 26.74 10.84
CA THR A 449 11.05 26.80 9.41
C THR A 449 11.83 25.58 8.96
N ASN A 450 11.95 25.36 7.65
CA ASN A 450 12.62 24.19 7.06
C ASN A 450 12.16 22.86 7.67
N VAL A 451 10.83 22.67 7.76
CA VAL A 451 10.24 21.43 8.28
C VAL A 451 10.34 20.37 7.21
N GLU A 452 11.26 19.43 7.40
CA GLU A 452 11.59 18.38 6.43
C GLU A 452 11.33 16.99 7.02
N THR A 453 11.10 16.01 6.16
CA THR A 453 10.94 14.60 6.53
C THR A 453 12.17 13.84 6.00
N ASP A 454 13.06 13.41 6.89
CA ASP A 454 14.38 12.92 6.52
C ASP A 454 14.40 11.41 6.25
N ARG A 455 14.00 10.63 7.26
CA ARG A 455 14.07 9.17 7.25
C ARG A 455 12.68 8.63 7.48
N VAL A 456 12.18 7.86 6.52
CA VAL A 456 10.87 7.21 6.60
C VAL A 456 11.06 5.71 6.46
N THR A 457 10.36 4.95 7.29
CA THR A 457 10.27 3.48 7.26
C THR A 457 8.81 3.07 7.05
N GLU A 458 8.51 1.78 7.19
CA GLU A 458 7.14 1.26 7.16
C GLU A 458 6.30 1.73 8.36
N ASP A 459 6.93 1.98 9.51
CA ASP A 459 6.29 2.25 10.80
C ASP A 459 6.76 3.54 11.51
N THR A 460 7.79 4.22 11.00
CA THR A 460 8.35 5.45 11.58
C THR A 460 8.64 6.53 10.55
N ALA A 461 8.62 7.79 11.00
CA ALA A 461 9.06 8.93 10.20
C ALA A 461 9.81 9.95 11.07
N THR A 462 11.05 10.26 10.72
CA THR A 462 11.85 11.32 11.33
C THR A 462 11.56 12.66 10.65
N VAL A 463 11.19 13.65 11.46
CA VAL A 463 10.87 15.03 11.03
C VAL A 463 11.79 15.98 11.76
N SER A 464 12.42 16.89 11.02
CA SER A 464 13.35 17.91 11.54
C SER A 464 12.90 19.32 11.16
N TRP A 465 13.35 20.33 11.90
CA TRP A 465 13.01 21.74 11.67
C TRP A 465 14.06 22.69 12.26
N ASN A 466 14.16 23.90 11.72
CA ASN A 466 14.92 24.97 12.33
C ASN A 466 14.19 25.45 13.61
N LYS A 467 14.94 25.60 14.71
CA LYS A 467 14.44 26.17 15.97
C LYS A 467 13.94 27.60 15.78
N VAL A 468 12.91 27.96 16.54
CA VAL A 468 12.34 29.32 16.59
C VAL A 468 13.21 30.26 17.45
N GLU A 469 13.22 31.56 17.15
CA GLU A 469 13.95 32.59 17.90
C GLU A 469 13.25 32.93 19.23
N ALA A 470 11.91 32.87 19.26
CA ALA A 470 11.12 33.10 20.45
C ALA A 470 11.48 32.10 21.58
N PRO A 471 11.64 32.55 22.84
CA PRO A 471 11.72 31.63 23.97
C PRO A 471 10.37 30.92 24.13
N ILE A 472 10.34 29.59 24.06
CA ILE A 472 9.10 28.78 24.05
C ILE A 472 9.12 27.68 25.12
N ASP A 473 7.95 27.16 25.47
CA ASP A 473 7.81 26.07 26.44
C ASP A 473 8.06 24.71 25.79
N ARG A 474 7.52 24.52 24.57
CA ARG A 474 7.57 23.28 23.78
C ARG A 474 7.19 23.52 22.32
N TYR A 475 7.55 22.57 21.46
CA TYR A 475 6.88 22.37 20.17
C TYR A 475 5.74 21.35 20.32
N MET A 476 4.73 21.49 19.48
CA MET A 476 3.63 20.55 19.34
C MET A 476 3.67 19.95 17.94
N VAL A 477 3.76 18.63 17.85
CA VAL A 477 3.76 17.90 16.58
C VAL A 477 2.48 17.08 16.47
N LYS A 478 1.67 17.38 15.46
CA LYS A 478 0.41 16.69 15.15
C LYS A 478 0.51 16.05 13.79
N TYR A 479 0.28 14.74 13.70
CA TYR A 479 0.30 14.01 12.45
C TYR A 479 -1.03 13.28 12.22
N THR A 480 -1.52 13.38 10.98
CA THR A 480 -2.80 12.83 10.55
C THR A 480 -2.56 11.96 9.31
N SER A 481 -2.95 10.69 9.36
CA SER A 481 -2.96 9.81 8.18
C SER A 481 -4.13 10.16 7.26
N ALA A 482 -4.03 9.82 5.97
CA ALA A 482 -5.07 10.13 5.00
C ALA A 482 -6.40 9.37 5.21
N ASP A 483 -6.45 8.37 6.11
CA ASP A 483 -7.70 7.74 6.59
C ASP A 483 -8.36 8.49 7.76
N GLY A 484 -7.70 9.51 8.31
CA GLY A 484 -8.21 10.42 9.33
C GLY A 484 -7.65 10.20 10.74
N ASP A 485 -6.97 9.08 11.01
CA ASP A 485 -6.36 8.84 12.32
C ASP A 485 -5.31 9.92 12.64
N THR A 486 -5.35 10.43 13.86
CA THR A 486 -4.61 11.64 14.25
C THR A 486 -4.00 11.47 15.63
N LYS A 487 -2.70 11.73 15.74
CA LYS A 487 -1.94 11.72 17.00
C LYS A 487 -1.25 13.08 17.18
N GLU A 488 -1.04 13.49 18.43
CA GLU A 488 -0.42 14.75 18.82
C GLU A 488 0.59 14.50 19.95
N ILE A 489 1.79 15.07 19.83
CA ILE A 489 2.94 14.82 20.71
C ILE A 489 3.54 16.16 21.14
N GLU A 490 3.83 16.29 22.44
CA GLU A 490 4.62 17.40 23.00
C GLU A 490 6.12 17.11 22.83
N VAL A 491 6.87 18.08 22.31
CA VAL A 491 8.32 17.98 22.09
C VAL A 491 9.01 19.11 22.83
N GLY A 492 9.99 18.79 23.68
CA GLY A 492 10.68 19.83 24.47
C GLY A 492 11.31 20.91 23.60
N SER A 493 11.30 22.16 24.08
CA SER A 493 11.78 23.36 23.35
C SER A 493 13.22 23.28 22.83
N GLU A 494 14.06 22.46 23.46
CA GLU A 494 15.45 22.22 23.04
C GLU A 494 15.62 21.24 21.87
N ASN A 495 14.56 20.61 21.38
CA ASN A 495 14.64 19.68 20.25
C ASN A 495 14.26 20.34 18.93
N ASP A 496 14.98 19.97 17.88
CA ASP A 496 14.83 20.36 16.47
C ASP A 496 14.50 19.15 15.58
N ILE A 497 14.26 17.99 16.18
CA ILE A 497 14.00 16.72 15.51
C ILE A 497 13.12 15.81 16.37
N ILE A 498 12.24 15.04 15.73
CA ILE A 498 11.48 13.95 16.35
C ILE A 498 11.40 12.75 15.41
N THR A 499 11.34 11.54 15.97
CA THR A 499 10.91 10.34 15.22
C THR A 499 9.52 9.94 15.68
N LEU A 500 8.58 9.96 14.74
CA LEU A 500 7.21 9.50 14.93
C LEU A 500 7.20 7.97 14.86
N LEU A 501 6.45 7.33 15.76
CA LEU A 501 6.39 5.87 15.92
C LEU A 501 4.95 5.36 15.72
N ASP A 502 4.80 4.05 15.52
CA ASP A 502 3.53 3.36 15.33
C ASP A 502 2.68 3.98 14.19
N LEU A 503 3.33 4.20 13.05
CA LEU A 503 2.69 4.60 11.79
C LEU A 503 2.21 3.36 11.02
N LYS A 504 1.21 3.54 10.15
CA LYS A 504 0.71 2.48 9.27
C LYS A 504 1.58 2.40 8.01
N PRO A 505 1.97 1.21 7.54
CA PRO A 505 2.71 1.05 6.28
C PRO A 505 1.96 1.50 5.02
N GLY A 506 2.70 2.00 4.02
CA GLY A 506 2.16 2.44 2.72
C GLY A 506 1.11 3.55 2.80
N MET A 507 1.16 4.40 3.83
CA MET A 507 0.16 5.40 4.20
C MET A 507 0.75 6.81 4.15
N GLU A 508 0.00 7.76 3.59
CA GLU A 508 0.38 9.18 3.62
C GLU A 508 -0.04 9.82 4.95
N TYR A 509 0.89 10.57 5.54
CA TYR A 509 0.74 11.37 6.75
C TYR A 509 1.02 12.84 6.44
N VAL A 510 0.11 13.72 6.84
CA VAL A 510 0.34 15.17 6.92
C VAL A 510 0.77 15.50 8.33
N ILE A 511 1.97 16.06 8.49
CA ILE A 511 2.55 16.41 9.78
C ILE A 511 2.56 17.93 9.92
N HIS A 512 1.96 18.43 10.99
CA HIS A 512 1.95 19.83 11.38
C HIS A 512 2.80 20.05 12.62
N ILE A 513 3.57 21.13 12.64
CA ILE A 513 4.34 21.56 13.81
C ILE A 513 4.12 23.06 14.10
N TRP A 514 3.99 23.40 15.38
CA TRP A 514 3.98 24.78 15.87
C TRP A 514 4.66 24.86 17.23
N ALA A 515 5.08 26.06 17.62
CA ALA A 515 5.63 26.34 18.94
C ALA A 515 4.56 26.91 19.88
N GLU A 516 4.68 26.63 21.18
CA GLU A 516 3.79 27.15 22.23
C GLU A 516 4.55 27.87 23.34
N LYS A 517 3.97 28.98 23.83
CA LYS A 517 4.46 29.75 24.98
C LYS A 517 3.27 30.24 25.81
N GLY A 518 2.95 29.55 26.90
CA GLY A 518 1.73 29.75 27.65
C GLY A 518 0.49 29.59 26.74
N PRO A 519 -0.39 30.61 26.61
CA PRO A 519 -1.54 30.57 25.71
C PRO A 519 -1.19 30.90 24.25
N GLN A 520 0.02 31.42 23.96
CA GLN A 520 0.41 31.85 22.61
C GLN A 520 0.90 30.68 21.76
N ARG A 521 0.59 30.73 20.46
CA ARG A 521 0.92 29.69 19.46
C ARG A 521 1.51 30.33 18.21
N SER A 522 2.56 29.74 17.64
CA SER A 522 3.05 30.12 16.30
C SER A 522 2.05 29.70 15.21
N LYS A 523 2.28 30.12 13.96
CA LYS A 523 1.61 29.49 12.82
C LYS A 523 2.11 28.05 12.69
N LYS A 524 1.31 27.20 12.05
CA LYS A 524 1.66 25.80 11.79
C LYS A 524 2.48 25.70 10.51
N ALA A 525 3.69 25.19 10.61
CA ALA A 525 4.42 24.66 9.46
C ALA A 525 4.01 23.19 9.23
N SER A 526 4.27 22.65 8.03
CA SER A 526 3.86 21.29 7.71
C SER A 526 4.70 20.62 6.64
N THR A 527 4.88 19.31 6.80
CA THR A 527 5.48 18.41 5.81
C THR A 527 4.56 17.22 5.54
N ARG A 528 4.89 16.41 4.53
CA ARG A 528 4.22 15.13 4.23
C ARG A 528 5.23 14.00 4.31
N ALA A 529 4.79 12.85 4.81
CA ALA A 529 5.55 11.61 4.81
C ALA A 529 4.66 10.51 4.21
N VAL A 530 5.19 9.68 3.31
CA VAL A 530 4.51 8.45 2.89
C VAL A 530 5.36 7.30 3.40
N THR A 531 4.82 6.51 4.33
CA THR A 531 5.53 5.36 4.90
C THR A 531 5.86 4.32 3.82
N GLU A 532 6.96 3.59 4.03
CA GLU A 532 7.32 2.48 3.16
C GLU A 532 6.23 1.38 3.20
N ILE A 533 6.14 0.57 2.15
CA ILE A 533 5.28 -0.62 2.15
C ILE A 533 5.97 -1.67 3.02
N ASP A 534 5.23 -2.26 3.97
CA ASP A 534 5.77 -3.32 4.81
C ASP A 534 6.10 -4.56 3.97
N SER A 535 7.12 -5.29 4.41
CA SER A 535 7.66 -6.41 3.63
C SER A 535 6.92 -7.71 3.97
N PRO A 536 6.61 -8.58 2.98
CA PRO A 536 5.93 -9.84 3.25
C PRO A 536 6.67 -10.68 4.30
N ALA A 537 5.97 -11.06 5.37
CA ALA A 537 6.54 -11.79 6.49
C ALA A 537 6.38 -13.32 6.31
N HIS A 538 7.16 -14.09 7.08
CA HIS A 538 7.14 -15.56 7.08
C HIS A 538 7.17 -16.20 5.69
N LEU A 539 7.99 -15.66 4.79
CA LEU A 539 8.24 -16.27 3.49
C LEU A 539 8.86 -17.66 3.68
N VAL A 540 8.15 -18.70 3.26
CA VAL A 540 8.60 -20.09 3.32
C VAL A 540 8.41 -20.80 1.99
N THR A 541 9.28 -21.77 1.72
CA THR A 541 9.19 -22.68 0.58
C THR A 541 8.55 -23.99 1.05
N ASP A 542 7.45 -24.40 0.42
CA ASP A 542 6.73 -25.63 0.72
C ASP A 542 6.36 -26.43 -0.55
N GLN A 543 5.97 -27.69 -0.38
CA GLN A 543 5.50 -28.58 -1.48
C GLN A 543 6.44 -28.67 -2.71
N VAL A 544 7.75 -28.71 -2.50
CA VAL A 544 8.74 -28.80 -3.58
C VAL A 544 8.72 -30.16 -4.29
N THR A 545 8.78 -30.14 -5.63
CA THR A 545 8.84 -31.32 -6.52
C THR A 545 10.08 -31.26 -7.44
N GLU A 546 10.15 -32.11 -8.48
CA GLU A 546 11.21 -32.06 -9.50
C GLU A 546 11.12 -30.82 -10.41
N ASP A 547 9.93 -30.22 -10.56
CA ASP A 547 9.63 -29.14 -11.52
C ASP A 547 8.78 -27.99 -10.96
N THR A 548 8.39 -28.06 -9.68
CA THR A 548 7.58 -27.03 -9.00
C THR A 548 8.05 -26.76 -7.57
N ALA A 549 7.70 -25.58 -7.06
CA ALA A 549 7.84 -25.22 -5.65
C ALA A 549 6.72 -24.26 -5.26
N THR A 550 6.05 -24.50 -4.14
CA THR A 550 5.10 -23.54 -3.58
C THR A 550 5.84 -22.59 -2.65
N ILE A 551 5.49 -21.31 -2.73
CA ILE A 551 6.06 -20.23 -1.94
C ILE A 551 4.89 -19.60 -1.20
N SER A 552 4.97 -19.47 0.11
CA SER A 552 3.89 -18.96 0.95
C SER A 552 4.37 -17.86 1.92
N TRP A 553 3.52 -16.88 2.20
CA TRP A 553 3.84 -15.68 2.99
C TRP A 553 2.61 -15.06 3.68
N ASP A 554 2.86 -14.28 4.72
CA ASP A 554 1.85 -13.45 5.38
C ASP A 554 1.55 -12.18 4.58
N ARG A 555 0.27 -11.77 4.53
CA ARG A 555 -0.13 -10.54 3.84
C ARG A 555 0.44 -9.29 4.52
N VAL A 556 0.90 -8.36 3.68
CA VAL A 556 1.28 -7.01 4.10
C VAL A 556 0.07 -6.20 4.57
N GLN A 557 0.29 -5.26 5.49
CA GLN A 557 -0.72 -4.36 6.06
C GLN A 557 -1.03 -3.19 5.11
N ALA A 558 -0.04 -2.74 4.36
CA ALA A 558 -0.20 -1.70 3.34
C ALA A 558 -1.23 -2.10 2.27
N LEU A 559 -2.04 -1.14 1.84
CA LEU A 559 -2.92 -1.32 0.67
C LEU A 559 -2.09 -1.31 -0.61
N ILE A 560 -1.86 -2.50 -1.18
CA ILE A 560 -1.05 -2.75 -2.38
C ILE A 560 -1.90 -3.06 -3.63
N ASP A 561 -1.26 -3.02 -4.80
CA ASP A 561 -1.86 -3.39 -6.08
C ASP A 561 -1.64 -4.87 -6.41
N ARG A 562 -0.41 -5.38 -6.19
CA ARG A 562 0.03 -6.76 -6.44
C ARG A 562 1.26 -7.12 -5.59
N TYR A 563 1.56 -8.41 -5.51
CA TYR A 563 2.90 -8.90 -5.18
C TYR A 563 3.66 -9.21 -6.47
N MET A 564 4.98 -9.15 -6.39
CA MET A 564 5.90 -9.55 -7.45
C MET A 564 6.80 -10.67 -6.92
N VAL A 565 6.92 -11.75 -7.70
CA VAL A 565 7.80 -12.88 -7.39
C VAL A 565 8.81 -13.03 -8.51
N ASN A 566 10.08 -13.02 -8.17
CA ASN A 566 11.20 -13.24 -9.08
C ASN A 566 12.00 -14.42 -8.55
N TYR A 567 12.30 -15.41 -9.38
CA TYR A 567 13.10 -16.56 -8.98
C TYR A 567 14.25 -16.76 -9.96
N THR A 568 15.45 -16.93 -9.39
CA THR A 568 16.70 -17.03 -10.14
C THR A 568 17.39 -18.34 -9.81
N SER A 569 17.72 -19.12 -10.84
CA SER A 569 18.51 -20.35 -10.73
C SER A 569 20.00 -20.03 -10.51
N VAL A 570 20.76 -20.99 -9.97
CA VAL A 570 22.24 -20.87 -9.89
C VAL A 570 22.94 -20.67 -11.24
N ASP A 571 22.30 -21.04 -12.36
CA ASP A 571 22.81 -20.82 -13.72
C ASP A 571 22.66 -19.36 -14.18
N GLY A 572 21.87 -18.55 -13.46
CA GLY A 572 21.53 -17.17 -13.81
C GLY A 572 20.27 -17.01 -14.65
N ASP A 573 19.52 -18.09 -14.94
CA ASP A 573 18.18 -17.95 -15.52
C ASP A 573 17.24 -17.36 -14.47
N THR A 574 16.62 -16.22 -14.78
CA THR A 574 15.69 -15.47 -13.93
C THR A 574 14.33 -15.36 -14.59
N GLU A 575 13.27 -15.69 -13.84
CA GLU A 575 11.87 -15.53 -14.25
C GLU A 575 11.14 -14.62 -13.25
N GLU A 576 10.12 -13.90 -13.72
CA GLU A 576 9.35 -12.93 -12.93
C GLU A 576 7.84 -13.07 -13.19
N MET A 577 7.03 -13.02 -12.13
CA MET A 577 5.58 -13.15 -12.20
C MET A 577 4.86 -12.19 -11.27
N GLU A 578 3.73 -11.66 -11.75
CA GLU A 578 2.79 -10.90 -10.92
C GLU A 578 1.86 -11.85 -10.16
N VAL A 579 1.62 -11.57 -8.88
CA VAL A 579 0.69 -12.31 -8.03
C VAL A 579 -0.35 -11.37 -7.44
N GLY A 580 -1.61 -11.77 -7.43
CA GLY A 580 -2.72 -10.93 -6.95
C GLY A 580 -2.54 -10.53 -5.48
N LYS A 581 -2.85 -9.27 -5.15
CA LYS A 581 -2.73 -8.70 -3.79
C LYS A 581 -3.45 -9.45 -2.65
N ASN A 582 -4.42 -10.30 -2.98
CA ASN A 582 -5.16 -11.10 -2.02
C ASN A 582 -4.55 -12.51 -1.83
N GLU A 583 -3.62 -12.93 -2.66
CA GLU A 583 -2.97 -14.23 -2.51
C GLU A 583 -1.93 -14.21 -1.38
N THR A 584 -1.65 -15.38 -0.83
CA THR A 584 -0.62 -15.65 0.21
C THR A 584 0.28 -16.82 -0.17
N THR A 585 0.09 -17.36 -1.37
CA THR A 585 0.71 -18.58 -1.88
C THR A 585 0.87 -18.45 -3.39
N VAL A 586 1.99 -18.88 -3.95
CA VAL A 586 2.14 -19.11 -5.40
C VAL A 586 2.91 -20.39 -5.66
N THR A 587 2.51 -21.15 -6.68
CA THR A 587 3.29 -22.31 -7.15
C THR A 587 4.11 -21.91 -8.36
N LEU A 588 5.43 -21.97 -8.22
CA LEU A 588 6.38 -21.86 -9.31
C LEU A 588 6.35 -23.17 -10.11
N THR A 589 6.44 -23.09 -11.44
CA THR A 589 6.29 -24.26 -12.33
C THR A 589 7.28 -24.19 -13.49
N GLY A 590 7.74 -25.35 -13.97
CA GLY A 590 8.73 -25.42 -15.05
C GLY A 590 10.17 -25.25 -14.56
N LEU A 591 10.42 -25.53 -13.27
CA LEU A 591 11.75 -25.51 -12.68
C LEU A 591 12.59 -26.70 -13.20
N LYS A 592 13.92 -26.55 -13.18
CA LYS A 592 14.87 -27.63 -13.52
C LYS A 592 15.09 -28.54 -12.31
N PRO A 593 15.03 -29.89 -12.44
CA PRO A 593 15.25 -30.80 -11.33
C PRO A 593 16.66 -30.72 -10.71
N GLY A 594 16.74 -30.89 -9.39
CA GLY A 594 17.99 -30.85 -8.62
C GLY A 594 18.72 -29.50 -8.58
N ILE A 595 18.09 -28.44 -9.07
CA ILE A 595 18.62 -27.07 -9.09
C ILE A 595 18.09 -26.25 -7.91
N GLU A 596 18.98 -25.41 -7.38
CA GLU A 596 18.71 -24.41 -6.35
C GLU A 596 18.27 -23.09 -6.99
N TYR A 597 17.18 -22.53 -6.45
CA TYR A 597 16.58 -21.26 -6.85
C TYR A 597 16.52 -20.32 -5.65
N VAL A 598 16.96 -19.07 -5.85
CA VAL A 598 16.71 -17.98 -4.89
C VAL A 598 15.45 -17.25 -5.35
N VAL A 599 14.42 -17.27 -4.51
CA VAL A 599 13.11 -16.66 -4.78
C VAL A 599 13.00 -15.36 -3.99
N PHE A 600 12.87 -14.23 -4.69
CA PHE A 600 12.57 -12.92 -4.14
C PHE A 600 11.08 -12.61 -4.25
N LEU A 601 10.51 -12.07 -3.18
CA LEU A 601 9.14 -11.56 -3.11
C LEU A 601 9.15 -10.11 -2.59
N TRP A 602 8.36 -9.23 -3.21
CA TRP A 602 8.05 -7.90 -2.71
C TRP A 602 6.63 -7.50 -3.09
N ALA A 603 6.11 -6.46 -2.44
CA ALA A 603 4.79 -5.90 -2.70
C ALA A 603 4.90 -4.55 -3.42
N GLU A 604 3.94 -4.23 -4.30
CA GLU A 604 3.95 -3.01 -5.10
C GLU A 604 2.66 -2.19 -4.99
N LYS A 605 2.80 -0.86 -5.02
CA LYS A 605 1.69 0.10 -5.03
C LYS A 605 2.07 1.30 -5.90
N GLY A 606 1.49 1.41 -7.09
CA GLY A 606 1.87 2.42 -8.08
C GLY A 606 3.36 2.37 -8.45
N THR A 607 4.16 3.29 -7.91
CA THR A 607 5.62 3.34 -8.09
C THR A 607 6.41 2.97 -6.83
N GLN A 608 5.74 2.66 -5.72
CA GLN A 608 6.36 2.22 -4.47
C GLN A 608 6.49 0.69 -4.44
N GLN A 609 7.59 0.21 -3.86
CA GLN A 609 7.90 -1.20 -3.64
C GLN A 609 8.25 -1.42 -2.16
N SER A 610 7.88 -2.56 -1.58
CA SER A 610 8.43 -3.00 -0.29
C SER A 610 9.90 -3.38 -0.42
N LYS A 611 10.57 -3.64 0.71
CA LYS A 611 11.87 -4.35 0.65
C LYS A 611 11.63 -5.77 0.12
N ARG A 612 12.64 -6.31 -0.57
CA ARG A 612 12.60 -7.68 -1.10
C ARG A 612 12.97 -8.65 0.02
N VAL A 613 12.10 -9.60 0.30
CA VAL A 613 12.39 -10.78 1.13
C VAL A 613 12.76 -11.94 0.20
N SER A 614 13.62 -12.85 0.66
CA SER A 614 14.07 -14.00 -0.14
C SER A 614 14.02 -15.32 0.62
N THR A 615 13.70 -16.40 -0.10
CA THR A 615 13.77 -17.79 0.37
C THR A 615 14.52 -18.64 -0.66
N GLU A 616 15.10 -19.76 -0.20
CA GLU A 616 15.76 -20.73 -1.06
C GLU A 616 14.78 -21.87 -1.37
N ALA A 617 14.77 -22.31 -2.63
CA ALA A 617 13.96 -23.42 -3.11
C ALA A 617 14.86 -24.39 -3.89
N VAL A 618 15.17 -25.53 -3.29
CA VAL A 618 15.98 -26.57 -3.95
C VAL A 618 15.06 -27.69 -4.42
N THR A 619 14.85 -27.75 -5.73
CA THR A 619 14.02 -28.76 -6.39
C THR A 619 14.48 -30.18 -6.07
N GLU A 620 13.54 -31.12 -6.06
CA GLU A 620 13.87 -32.54 -5.98
C GLU A 620 14.63 -32.98 -7.24
N MET A 621 15.50 -33.99 -7.11
CA MET A 621 16.12 -34.60 -8.29
C MET A 621 15.10 -35.49 -9.01
N ASP A 622 15.03 -35.38 -10.33
CA ASP A 622 14.13 -36.21 -11.11
C ASP A 622 14.53 -37.69 -11.02
N SER A 623 13.51 -38.54 -11.10
CA SER A 623 13.68 -39.98 -10.91
C SER A 623 13.96 -40.65 -12.25
N PRO A 624 14.89 -41.63 -12.35
CA PRO A 624 15.15 -42.35 -13.60
C PRO A 624 13.87 -42.94 -14.20
N LYS A 625 13.60 -42.66 -15.47
CA LYS A 625 12.34 -43.04 -16.15
C LYS A 625 12.57 -44.28 -17.03
N ASN A 626 11.49 -44.99 -17.36
CA ASN A 626 11.51 -46.17 -18.23
C ASN A 626 12.53 -47.27 -17.83
N LEU A 627 12.65 -47.58 -16.53
CA LEU A 627 13.46 -48.73 -16.07
C LEU A 627 12.88 -50.05 -16.59
N VAL A 628 13.59 -50.69 -17.51
CA VAL A 628 13.26 -52.01 -18.07
C VAL A 628 14.36 -53.03 -17.79
N THR A 629 13.97 -54.31 -17.75
CA THR A 629 14.92 -55.44 -17.62
C THR A 629 14.93 -56.26 -18.91
N ASP A 630 16.11 -56.37 -19.52
CA ASP A 630 16.39 -56.99 -20.80
C ASP A 630 17.42 -58.12 -20.63
N ARG A 631 17.45 -59.06 -21.59
CA ARG A 631 18.53 -60.07 -21.70
C ARG A 631 18.82 -60.82 -20.40
N VAL A 632 17.77 -61.35 -19.79
CA VAL A 632 17.85 -62.16 -18.57
C VAL A 632 18.44 -63.54 -18.91
N THR A 633 19.35 -64.04 -18.07
CA THR A 633 19.95 -65.39 -18.14
C THR A 633 19.69 -66.13 -16.82
N GLU A 634 20.29 -67.30 -16.64
CA GLU A 634 20.28 -68.02 -15.35
C GLU A 634 21.01 -67.28 -14.22
N ASP A 635 21.96 -66.40 -14.55
CA ASP A 635 22.92 -65.80 -13.60
C ASP A 635 23.12 -64.28 -13.76
N SER A 636 22.45 -63.66 -14.74
CA SER A 636 22.57 -62.24 -15.05
C SER A 636 21.29 -61.64 -15.58
N ALA A 637 21.16 -60.32 -15.50
CA ALA A 637 20.10 -59.54 -16.13
C ALA A 637 20.64 -58.17 -16.51
N THR A 638 20.27 -57.64 -17.67
CA THR A 638 20.63 -56.27 -18.06
C THR A 638 19.46 -55.35 -17.75
N ILE A 639 19.72 -54.18 -17.16
CA ILE A 639 18.70 -53.15 -16.97
C ILE A 639 19.09 -51.89 -17.74
N SER A 640 18.10 -51.22 -18.30
CA SER A 640 18.25 -49.93 -18.99
C SER A 640 17.19 -48.92 -18.53
N TRP A 641 17.53 -47.63 -18.59
CA TRP A 641 16.71 -46.51 -18.09
C TRP A 641 17.04 -45.20 -18.81
N ASP A 642 16.13 -44.24 -18.77
CA ASP A 642 16.37 -42.88 -19.24
C ASP A 642 17.21 -42.09 -18.24
N SER A 643 18.18 -41.31 -18.73
CA SER A 643 19.04 -40.45 -17.91
C SER A 643 18.25 -39.32 -17.27
N VAL A 644 18.52 -39.06 -15.99
CA VAL A 644 17.95 -37.91 -15.25
C VAL A 644 18.51 -36.58 -15.75
N GLN A 645 17.74 -35.51 -15.59
CA GLN A 645 18.16 -34.14 -15.95
C GLN A 645 18.97 -33.47 -14.83
N ALA A 646 18.68 -33.81 -13.57
CA ALA A 646 19.40 -33.30 -12.41
C ALA A 646 20.91 -33.59 -12.51
N PRO A 647 21.78 -32.68 -12.05
CA PRO A 647 23.20 -32.96 -11.90
C PRO A 647 23.37 -34.06 -10.83
N ILE A 648 24.05 -35.16 -11.18
CA ILE A 648 24.26 -36.31 -10.29
C ILE A 648 25.72 -36.79 -10.31
N ASP A 649 26.14 -37.44 -9.23
CA ASP A 649 27.44 -38.11 -9.14
C ASP A 649 27.40 -39.50 -9.80
N ARG A 650 26.34 -40.25 -9.52
CA ARG A 650 26.16 -41.66 -9.90
C ARG A 650 24.69 -42.08 -9.81
N TYR A 651 24.36 -43.19 -10.45
CA TYR A 651 23.19 -44.00 -10.14
C TYR A 651 23.56 -45.11 -9.16
N MET A 652 22.61 -45.48 -8.32
CA MET A 652 22.67 -46.64 -7.44
C MET A 652 21.65 -47.67 -7.86
N VAL A 653 22.08 -48.92 -8.00
CA VAL A 653 21.20 -50.05 -8.31
C VAL A 653 21.26 -51.05 -7.16
N SER A 654 20.11 -51.32 -6.57
CA SER A 654 19.93 -52.32 -5.50
C SER A 654 19.04 -53.43 -6.03
N TYR A 655 19.44 -54.69 -5.90
CA TYR A 655 18.66 -55.83 -6.35
C TYR A 655 18.56 -56.90 -5.26
N THR A 656 17.32 -57.25 -4.92
CA THR A 656 16.94 -58.14 -3.82
C THR A 656 16.30 -59.39 -4.39
N SER A 657 16.84 -60.58 -4.11
CA SER A 657 16.14 -61.83 -4.40
C SER A 657 15.01 -62.08 -3.42
N ALA A 658 13.98 -62.83 -3.84
CA ALA A 658 12.83 -63.17 -3.00
C ALA A 658 13.14 -64.02 -1.74
N ASP A 659 14.39 -64.47 -1.54
CA ASP A 659 14.87 -65.10 -0.30
C ASP A 659 15.60 -64.13 0.65
N GLY A 660 15.72 -62.85 0.26
CA GLY A 660 16.19 -61.74 1.10
C GLY A 660 17.59 -61.21 0.78
N ASP A 661 18.41 -61.91 0.00
CA ASP A 661 19.75 -61.45 -0.35
C ASP A 661 19.67 -60.18 -1.22
N THR A 662 20.21 -59.06 -0.70
CA THR A 662 20.27 -57.78 -1.41
C THR A 662 21.72 -57.44 -1.75
N LYS A 663 21.95 -56.97 -2.98
CA LYS A 663 23.24 -56.45 -3.44
C LYS A 663 23.05 -55.06 -4.02
N GLU A 664 23.99 -54.17 -3.76
CA GLU A 664 24.00 -52.81 -4.32
C GLU A 664 25.26 -52.61 -5.19
N ILE A 665 25.11 -51.88 -6.29
CA ILE A 665 26.21 -51.49 -7.18
C ILE A 665 26.09 -50.01 -7.57
N GLU A 666 27.24 -49.35 -7.67
CA GLU A 666 27.35 -47.99 -8.20
C GLU A 666 27.47 -48.03 -9.72
N VAL A 667 26.78 -47.13 -10.42
CA VAL A 667 26.84 -46.96 -11.87
C VAL A 667 27.13 -45.49 -12.18
N GLY A 668 28.18 -45.22 -12.97
CA GLY A 668 28.56 -43.85 -13.31
C GLY A 668 27.43 -43.08 -14.02
N LYS A 669 27.32 -41.78 -13.72
CA LYS A 669 26.26 -40.87 -14.19
C LYS A 669 26.00 -40.85 -15.69
N ASP A 670 27.04 -41.09 -16.51
CA ASP A 670 26.94 -41.05 -17.98
C ASP A 670 26.39 -42.36 -18.59
N ARG A 671 25.88 -43.30 -17.76
CA ARG A 671 25.33 -44.58 -18.21
C ARG A 671 23.82 -44.67 -18.01
N SER A 672 23.16 -45.21 -19.02
CA SER A 672 21.73 -45.57 -19.08
C SER A 672 21.48 -47.08 -19.10
N ILE A 673 22.53 -47.90 -18.88
CA ILE A 673 22.47 -49.36 -18.96
C ILE A 673 23.54 -50.01 -18.07
N THR A 674 23.19 -51.11 -17.39
CA THR A 674 24.15 -51.95 -16.68
C THR A 674 23.70 -53.43 -16.65
N THR A 675 24.65 -54.35 -16.43
CA THR A 675 24.36 -55.78 -16.29
C THR A 675 24.61 -56.22 -14.86
N LEU A 676 23.58 -56.77 -14.23
CA LEU A 676 23.61 -57.42 -12.93
C LEU A 676 24.15 -58.84 -13.11
N THR A 677 25.10 -59.27 -12.28
CA THR A 677 25.80 -60.56 -12.44
C THR A 677 25.89 -61.33 -11.14
N GLY A 678 25.87 -62.67 -11.22
CA GLY A 678 25.89 -63.53 -10.04
C GLY A 678 24.53 -63.55 -9.33
N LEU A 679 23.46 -63.60 -10.15
CA LEU A 679 22.10 -63.91 -9.73
C LEU A 679 21.94 -65.42 -9.53
N LYS A 680 20.92 -65.83 -8.78
CA LYS A 680 20.54 -67.25 -8.59
C LYS A 680 19.60 -67.70 -9.72
N PRO A 681 19.79 -68.88 -10.34
CA PRO A 681 18.87 -69.39 -11.37
C PRO A 681 17.45 -69.67 -10.86
N GLY A 682 16.44 -69.43 -11.71
CA GLY A 682 15.03 -69.67 -11.41
C GLY A 682 14.47 -68.84 -10.24
N MET A 683 15.07 -67.67 -9.98
CA MET A 683 14.83 -66.84 -8.80
C MET A 683 14.29 -65.47 -9.18
N LYS A 684 13.27 -65.00 -8.45
CA LYS A 684 12.71 -63.67 -8.64
C LYS A 684 13.57 -62.62 -7.93
N TYR A 685 13.86 -61.52 -8.64
CA TYR A 685 14.54 -60.33 -8.15
C TYR A 685 13.64 -59.10 -8.27
N ILE A 686 13.66 -58.24 -7.25
CA ILE A 686 13.15 -56.86 -7.32
C ILE A 686 14.37 -55.95 -7.43
N ILE A 687 14.37 -55.07 -8.43
CA ILE A 687 15.48 -54.18 -8.76
C ILE A 687 15.02 -52.74 -8.54
N HIS A 688 15.71 -52.01 -7.68
CA HIS A 688 15.54 -50.59 -7.42
C HIS A 688 16.68 -49.78 -8.02
N LEU A 689 16.34 -48.64 -8.61
CA LEU A 689 17.28 -47.67 -9.18
C LEU A 689 16.95 -46.27 -8.64
N TRP A 690 17.97 -45.51 -8.24
CA TRP A 690 17.87 -44.08 -7.94
C TRP A 690 19.17 -43.37 -8.32
N ALA A 691 19.13 -42.05 -8.39
CA ALA A 691 20.31 -41.22 -8.60
C ALA A 691 20.76 -40.53 -7.30
N GLU A 692 22.06 -40.25 -7.18
CA GLU A 692 22.65 -39.59 -6.01
C GLU A 692 23.51 -38.38 -6.38
N LEU A 693 23.39 -37.33 -5.57
CA LEU A 693 24.26 -36.16 -5.57
C LEU A 693 24.66 -35.83 -4.13
N GLY A 694 25.93 -36.07 -3.77
CA GLY A 694 26.40 -35.94 -2.40
C GLY A 694 25.65 -36.86 -1.43
N SER A 695 24.81 -36.27 -0.58
CA SER A 695 23.92 -36.97 0.36
C SER A 695 22.43 -36.98 -0.06
N LYS A 696 22.07 -36.32 -1.17
CA LYS A 696 20.71 -36.30 -1.70
C LYS A 696 20.48 -37.52 -2.61
N GLN A 697 19.26 -38.06 -2.60
CA GLN A 697 18.82 -39.20 -3.42
C GLN A 697 17.54 -38.84 -4.18
N SER A 698 17.38 -39.33 -5.42
CA SER A 698 16.09 -39.25 -6.14
C SER A 698 15.08 -40.22 -5.53
N LYS A 699 13.80 -40.14 -5.95
CA LYS A 699 12.87 -41.23 -5.64
C LYS A 699 13.32 -42.51 -6.37
N ARG A 700 13.05 -43.66 -5.76
CA ARG A 700 13.44 -44.99 -6.27
C ARG A 700 12.41 -45.46 -7.29
N VAL A 701 12.84 -45.74 -8.52
CA VAL A 701 12.05 -46.52 -9.47
C VAL A 701 12.34 -48.00 -9.26
N SER A 702 11.38 -48.88 -9.53
CA SER A 702 11.52 -50.33 -9.37
C SER A 702 10.98 -51.12 -10.55
N THR A 703 11.65 -52.23 -10.85
CA THR A 703 11.20 -53.26 -11.80
C THR A 703 11.44 -54.64 -11.19
N ASP A 704 10.79 -55.69 -11.69
CA ASP A 704 11.00 -57.05 -11.23
C ASP A 704 11.29 -58.01 -12.39
N THR A 705 12.08 -59.05 -12.10
CA THR A 705 12.52 -60.03 -13.10
C THR A 705 12.65 -61.43 -12.50
N LEU A 706 12.52 -62.45 -13.34
CA LEU A 706 12.71 -63.85 -12.99
C LEU A 706 13.86 -64.40 -13.84
N THR A 707 14.95 -64.81 -13.18
CA THR A 707 16.09 -65.44 -13.88
C THR A 707 15.71 -66.78 -14.52
N GLU A 708 16.38 -67.14 -15.60
CA GLU A 708 16.14 -68.42 -16.27
C GLU A 708 16.48 -69.60 -15.35
N ILE A 709 15.80 -70.73 -15.57
CA ILE A 709 16.14 -72.01 -14.93
C ILE A 709 17.41 -72.54 -15.60
N ASP A 710 18.48 -72.85 -14.84
CA ASP A 710 19.69 -73.40 -15.44
C ASP A 710 19.45 -74.82 -15.99
N PRO A 711 20.08 -75.19 -17.12
CA PRO A 711 19.82 -76.48 -17.75
C PRO A 711 20.48 -77.64 -16.99
N PRO A 712 19.86 -78.84 -16.93
CA PRO A 712 20.46 -80.04 -16.34
C PRO A 712 21.81 -80.40 -16.98
N LYS A 713 22.82 -80.69 -16.18
CA LYS A 713 24.22 -80.80 -16.64
C LYS A 713 24.66 -82.26 -16.78
N ASN A 714 25.78 -82.52 -17.48
CA ASN A 714 26.39 -83.85 -17.60
C ASN A 714 25.49 -84.96 -18.18
N LEU A 715 24.60 -84.65 -19.12
CA LEU A 715 23.71 -85.64 -19.75
C LEU A 715 24.50 -86.74 -20.48
N ARG A 716 24.29 -88.01 -20.10
CA ARG A 716 25.02 -89.18 -20.65
C ARG A 716 24.08 -90.37 -20.86
N VAL A 717 24.47 -91.27 -21.77
CA VAL A 717 23.78 -92.55 -22.02
C VAL A 717 24.75 -93.72 -21.81
N SER A 718 24.32 -94.73 -21.07
CA SER A 718 25.04 -95.97 -20.74
C SER A 718 24.15 -97.21 -20.99
N ASP A 719 24.72 -98.40 -20.83
CA ASP A 719 23.98 -99.68 -20.84
C ASP A 719 23.08 -99.90 -22.07
N VAL A 720 23.58 -99.50 -23.25
CA VAL A 720 22.85 -99.56 -24.52
C VAL A 720 22.81 -100.99 -25.08
N THR A 721 21.64 -101.45 -25.49
CA THR A 721 21.41 -102.78 -26.07
C THR A 721 20.88 -102.68 -27.52
N HIS A 722 20.22 -103.72 -28.02
CA HIS A 722 19.45 -103.65 -29.26
C HIS A 722 18.10 -102.93 -29.09
N SER A 723 17.62 -102.70 -27.87
CA SER A 723 16.26 -102.18 -27.58
C SER A 723 16.12 -101.28 -26.33
N THR A 724 17.22 -100.99 -25.61
CA THR A 724 17.23 -100.19 -24.37
C THR A 724 18.46 -99.29 -24.26
N GLY A 725 18.41 -98.28 -23.39
CA GLY A 725 19.57 -97.47 -22.97
C GLY A 725 19.29 -96.65 -21.71
N LYS A 726 20.27 -96.46 -20.83
CA LYS A 726 20.11 -95.75 -19.55
C LYS A 726 20.66 -94.33 -19.65
N VAL A 727 19.83 -93.34 -19.38
CA VAL A 727 20.16 -91.91 -19.40
C VAL A 727 20.45 -91.43 -17.97
N THR A 728 21.45 -90.57 -17.78
CA THR A 728 21.79 -89.94 -16.49
C THR A 728 22.17 -88.46 -16.67
N TRP A 729 21.88 -87.62 -15.65
CA TRP A 729 22.24 -86.19 -15.62
C TRP A 729 22.48 -85.70 -14.19
N THR A 730 23.01 -84.48 -14.06
CA THR A 730 23.15 -83.73 -12.80
C THR A 730 21.99 -82.72 -12.70
N PRO A 731 21.33 -82.59 -11.53
CA PRO A 731 20.30 -81.57 -11.31
C PRO A 731 20.79 -80.13 -11.59
N PRO A 732 19.87 -79.22 -11.97
CA PRO A 732 20.13 -77.79 -12.00
C PRO A 732 20.28 -77.21 -10.58
N ALA A 733 20.77 -75.98 -10.48
CA ALA A 733 20.88 -75.24 -9.23
C ALA A 733 19.56 -74.53 -8.85
N ALA A 734 18.73 -74.18 -9.85
CA ALA A 734 17.36 -73.73 -9.63
C ALA A 734 16.51 -74.78 -8.90
N GLU A 735 15.64 -74.35 -7.99
CA GLU A 735 14.56 -75.19 -7.48
C GLU A 735 13.52 -75.42 -8.58
N ILE A 736 13.25 -76.69 -8.90
CA ILE A 736 12.41 -77.12 -10.02
C ILE A 736 11.27 -78.04 -9.56
N ASP A 737 10.20 -78.11 -10.35
CA ASP A 737 9.06 -79.00 -10.12
C ASP A 737 9.26 -80.38 -10.78
N GLY A 738 10.09 -80.46 -11.84
CA GLY A 738 10.39 -81.71 -12.52
C GLY A 738 11.29 -81.56 -13.75
N TYR A 739 11.40 -82.65 -14.51
CA TYR A 739 12.10 -82.69 -15.80
C TYR A 739 11.21 -83.25 -16.89
N THR A 740 11.43 -82.79 -18.13
CA THR A 740 10.89 -83.41 -19.34
C THR A 740 12.06 -84.02 -20.12
N LEU A 741 12.05 -85.35 -20.25
CA LEU A 741 12.98 -86.12 -21.06
C LEU A 741 12.29 -86.52 -22.37
N THR A 742 12.81 -86.04 -23.50
CA THR A 742 12.38 -86.44 -24.83
C THR A 742 13.47 -87.29 -25.49
N TYR A 743 13.10 -88.35 -26.21
CA TYR A 743 14.03 -89.11 -27.04
C TYR A 743 13.42 -89.39 -28.41
N GLN A 744 14.19 -89.11 -29.45
CA GLN A 744 13.74 -89.06 -30.84
C GLN A 744 14.66 -89.89 -31.73
N ASP A 745 14.09 -90.69 -32.63
CA ASP A 745 14.84 -91.40 -33.67
C ASP A 745 15.21 -90.49 -34.86
N ARG A 746 15.83 -91.08 -35.89
CA ARG A 746 16.23 -90.38 -37.11
C ARG A 746 15.04 -89.98 -38.00
N ASP A 747 13.92 -90.71 -37.92
CA ASP A 747 12.73 -90.49 -38.74
C ASP A 747 11.75 -89.50 -38.09
N GLY A 748 12.09 -89.04 -36.88
CA GLY A 748 11.47 -87.92 -36.19
C GLY A 748 10.46 -88.33 -35.12
N MET A 749 10.24 -89.62 -34.86
CA MET A 749 9.31 -90.05 -33.82
C MET A 749 9.93 -89.83 -32.45
N SER A 750 9.35 -88.90 -31.69
CA SER A 750 9.77 -88.55 -30.33
C SER A 750 8.85 -89.18 -29.29
N LYS A 751 9.42 -89.81 -28.27
CA LYS A 751 8.73 -90.19 -27.03
C LYS A 751 9.13 -89.22 -25.92
N GLU A 752 8.16 -88.74 -25.15
CA GLU A 752 8.34 -87.78 -24.07
C GLU A 752 7.96 -88.38 -22.73
N VAL A 753 8.72 -88.06 -21.68
CA VAL A 753 8.56 -88.57 -20.32
C VAL A 753 8.72 -87.43 -19.33
N HIS A 754 7.72 -87.25 -18.47
CA HIS A 754 7.78 -86.32 -17.34
C HIS A 754 8.32 -87.04 -16.10
N LEU A 755 9.23 -86.39 -15.37
CA LEU A 755 9.98 -86.94 -14.25
C LEU A 755 9.92 -86.00 -13.05
N GLY A 756 9.89 -86.56 -11.85
CA GLY A 756 9.92 -85.77 -10.61
C GLY A 756 11.25 -85.04 -10.40
N PRO A 757 11.30 -84.01 -9.53
CA PRO A 757 12.45 -83.12 -9.40
C PRO A 757 13.68 -83.78 -8.75
N ARG A 758 13.48 -84.95 -8.13
CA ARG A 758 14.53 -85.77 -7.53
C ARG A 758 15.14 -86.80 -8.49
N GLU A 759 14.57 -86.97 -9.68
CA GLU A 759 15.08 -87.94 -10.66
C GLU A 759 16.38 -87.44 -11.31
N GLN A 760 17.34 -88.34 -11.43
CA GLN A 760 18.68 -88.08 -12.00
C GLN A 760 19.06 -89.09 -13.09
N HIS A 761 18.18 -90.05 -13.35
CA HIS A 761 18.37 -91.08 -14.37
C HIS A 761 17.04 -91.62 -14.86
N PHE A 762 17.04 -92.18 -16.08
CA PHE A 762 15.88 -92.85 -16.66
C PHE A 762 16.31 -93.99 -17.58
N VAL A 763 15.49 -95.04 -17.74
CA VAL A 763 15.79 -96.18 -18.61
C VAL A 763 14.86 -96.16 -19.82
N LEU A 764 15.43 -95.90 -20.99
CA LEU A 764 14.76 -95.96 -22.28
C LEU A 764 14.48 -97.42 -22.64
N GLN A 765 13.26 -97.70 -23.09
CA GLN A 765 12.78 -99.04 -23.45
C GLN A 765 12.00 -99.00 -24.77
N GLY A 766 12.01 -100.11 -25.51
CA GLY A 766 11.33 -100.20 -26.81
C GLY A 766 11.97 -99.26 -27.84
N LEU A 767 13.30 -99.27 -27.89
CA LEU A 767 14.09 -98.66 -28.95
C LEU A 767 14.20 -99.63 -30.14
N GLU A 768 14.33 -99.08 -31.34
CA GLU A 768 14.51 -99.86 -32.56
C GLU A 768 15.98 -100.25 -32.76
N GLN A 769 16.20 -101.36 -33.47
CA GLN A 769 17.52 -101.98 -33.64
C GLN A 769 18.35 -101.33 -34.75
N GLY A 770 19.60 -100.96 -34.44
CA GLY A 770 20.50 -100.27 -35.38
C GLY A 770 20.22 -98.78 -35.58
N VAL A 771 19.30 -98.21 -34.80
CA VAL A 771 18.82 -96.83 -34.96
C VAL A 771 19.60 -95.87 -34.05
N ARG A 772 19.84 -94.65 -34.56
CA ARG A 772 20.44 -93.55 -33.81
C ARG A 772 19.34 -92.70 -33.16
N TYR A 773 19.49 -92.47 -31.86
CA TYR A 773 18.58 -91.65 -31.07
C TYR A 773 19.26 -90.37 -30.59
N THR A 774 18.50 -89.27 -30.59
CA THR A 774 18.83 -88.01 -29.92
C THR A 774 17.96 -87.88 -28.68
N ILE A 775 18.56 -87.50 -27.56
CA ILE A 775 17.85 -87.27 -26.29
C ILE A 775 17.94 -85.81 -25.90
N PHE A 776 16.88 -85.28 -25.29
CA PHE A 776 16.79 -83.94 -24.74
C PHE A 776 16.29 -84.03 -23.30
N VAL A 777 16.97 -83.37 -22.36
CA VAL A 777 16.47 -83.16 -20.99
C VAL A 777 16.37 -81.66 -20.74
N MET A 778 15.21 -81.22 -20.28
CA MET A 778 14.98 -79.88 -19.75
C MET A 778 14.33 -79.98 -18.36
N ALA A 779 14.58 -79.02 -17.49
CA ALA A 779 13.90 -78.90 -16.20
C ALA A 779 12.80 -77.83 -16.29
N TYR A 780 11.77 -77.92 -15.46
CA TYR A 780 10.66 -76.98 -15.44
C TYR A 780 10.24 -76.57 -14.02
N LYS A 781 9.64 -75.38 -13.90
CA LYS A 781 9.03 -74.83 -12.68
C LYS A 781 7.81 -74.00 -13.07
N GLY A 782 6.62 -74.43 -12.69
CA GLY A 782 5.36 -73.98 -13.29
C GLY A 782 5.44 -74.07 -14.83
N ASP A 783 5.08 -72.97 -15.50
CA ASP A 783 5.13 -72.88 -16.97
C ASP A 783 6.55 -72.56 -17.53
N HIS A 784 7.54 -72.29 -16.67
CA HIS A 784 8.89 -71.93 -17.10
C HIS A 784 9.76 -73.18 -17.31
N GLN A 785 10.57 -73.18 -18.38
CA GLN A 785 11.42 -74.31 -18.77
C GLN A 785 12.87 -73.86 -18.95
N SER A 786 13.83 -74.70 -18.56
CA SER A 786 15.24 -74.48 -18.85
C SER A 786 15.56 -74.74 -20.33
N ARG A 787 16.72 -74.26 -20.79
CA ARG A 787 17.29 -74.67 -22.08
C ARG A 787 17.44 -76.21 -22.14
N LYS A 788 17.30 -76.79 -23.34
CA LYS A 788 17.40 -78.24 -23.56
C LYS A 788 18.86 -78.69 -23.57
N THR A 789 19.21 -79.66 -22.73
CA THR A 789 20.50 -80.37 -22.81
C THR A 789 20.35 -81.59 -23.70
N GLU A 790 21.22 -81.76 -24.70
CA GLU A 790 21.13 -82.85 -25.68
C GLU A 790 22.26 -83.90 -25.58
N SER A 791 22.00 -85.11 -26.08
CA SER A 791 23.00 -86.16 -26.28
C SER A 791 22.55 -87.14 -27.38
N THR A 792 23.46 -87.92 -27.98
CA THR A 792 23.09 -88.92 -29.03
C THR A 792 23.75 -90.28 -28.81
N PHE A 793 23.04 -91.37 -29.15
CA PHE A 793 23.53 -92.75 -29.04
C PHE A 793 22.93 -93.67 -30.14
N SER A 794 23.33 -94.94 -30.23
CA SER A 794 22.81 -95.88 -31.24
C SER A 794 22.77 -97.34 -30.75
N THR A 795 21.78 -98.12 -31.19
CA THR A 795 21.54 -99.53 -30.80
C THR A 795 22.29 -100.56 -31.68
N VAL A 796 22.38 -101.83 -31.24
CA VAL A 796 23.32 -102.86 -31.79
C VAL A 796 22.67 -103.88 -32.76
N SER A 797 23.35 -104.27 -33.85
CA SER A 797 22.86 -105.16 -34.94
C SER A 797 23.44 -106.61 -34.95
N PHE A 798 22.87 -107.51 -35.78
CA PHE A 798 23.21 -108.95 -35.94
C PHE A 798 24.20 -109.24 -37.11
N LEU A 799 24.78 -110.45 -37.15
CA LEU A 799 25.82 -110.85 -38.13
C LEU A 799 25.25 -111.53 -39.40
N TYR A 800 24.27 -112.42 -39.26
CA TYR A 800 23.56 -113.09 -40.37
C TYR A 800 22.04 -112.81 -40.26
N PRO A 801 21.48 -111.83 -40.99
CA PRO A 801 20.06 -111.50 -40.89
C PRO A 801 19.10 -112.64 -41.28
N TYR A 802 19.52 -113.51 -42.22
CA TYR A 802 18.75 -114.67 -42.70
C TYR A 802 19.63 -115.93 -42.64
N PRO A 803 19.72 -116.61 -41.48
CA PRO A 803 20.62 -117.76 -41.32
C PRO A 803 20.20 -118.94 -42.21
N ALA A 804 21.12 -119.43 -43.04
CA ALA A 804 20.85 -120.49 -44.00
C ALA A 804 20.71 -121.89 -43.39
N ASP A 805 21.29 -122.07 -42.20
CA ASP A 805 21.37 -123.33 -41.47
C ASP A 805 21.61 -123.04 -39.96
N CYS A 806 21.58 -124.09 -39.15
CA CYS A 806 21.75 -123.99 -37.71
C CYS A 806 23.14 -123.46 -37.27
N SER A 807 24.20 -123.64 -38.07
CA SER A 807 25.54 -123.11 -37.75
C SER A 807 25.61 -121.59 -37.92
N GLN A 808 24.91 -121.01 -38.91
CA GLN A 808 24.79 -119.55 -39.04
C GLN A 808 23.94 -118.95 -37.90
N THR A 809 22.86 -119.64 -37.50
CA THR A 809 22.08 -119.28 -36.32
C THR A 809 22.94 -119.26 -35.05
N GLN A 810 23.84 -120.24 -34.89
CA GLN A 810 24.79 -120.30 -33.78
C GLN A 810 25.80 -119.12 -33.80
N GLN A 811 26.28 -118.72 -34.99
CA GLN A 811 27.19 -117.57 -35.16
C GLN A 811 26.53 -116.22 -34.81
N ASN A 812 25.20 -116.11 -34.87
CA ASN A 812 24.44 -114.99 -34.31
C ASN A 812 24.39 -114.97 -32.77
N ARG A 813 25.18 -115.81 -32.07
CA ARG A 813 25.23 -116.00 -30.62
C ARG A 813 24.01 -116.68 -30.00
N ASN A 814 23.18 -117.35 -30.79
CA ASN A 814 22.13 -118.22 -30.27
C ASN A 814 22.73 -119.57 -29.83
N ALA A 815 22.83 -119.79 -28.52
CA ALA A 815 23.53 -120.96 -27.94
C ALA A 815 22.60 -122.11 -27.49
N SER A 816 21.29 -121.93 -27.50
CA SER A 816 20.30 -122.92 -27.06
C SER A 816 19.87 -123.86 -28.18
N SER A 817 19.74 -125.16 -27.88
CA SER A 817 19.07 -126.11 -28.79
C SER A 817 17.55 -125.87 -28.79
N GLY A 818 16.90 -126.02 -29.95
CA GLY A 818 15.47 -125.73 -30.11
C GLY A 818 15.04 -125.57 -31.57
N VAL A 819 13.78 -125.18 -31.80
CA VAL A 819 13.27 -124.91 -33.16
C VAL A 819 13.66 -123.50 -33.60
N TYR A 820 14.29 -123.40 -34.76
CA TYR A 820 14.65 -122.13 -35.40
C TYR A 820 14.14 -122.07 -36.83
N THR A 821 13.87 -120.85 -37.31
CA THR A 821 13.64 -120.58 -38.73
C THR A 821 15.00 -120.37 -39.40
N ILE A 822 15.34 -121.28 -40.32
CA ILE A 822 16.43 -121.10 -41.29
C ILE A 822 15.85 -120.67 -42.63
N TYR A 823 16.66 -120.09 -43.50
CA TYR A 823 16.26 -119.56 -44.80
C TYR A 823 17.03 -120.27 -45.90
N LEU A 824 16.37 -121.04 -46.77
CA LEU A 824 17.09 -121.88 -47.74
C LEU A 824 18.02 -121.03 -48.63
N ASN A 825 19.33 -121.31 -48.55
CA ASN A 825 20.41 -120.55 -49.22
C ASN A 825 20.54 -119.08 -48.78
N GLY A 826 20.04 -118.70 -47.60
CA GLY A 826 20.04 -117.32 -47.09
C GLY A 826 18.92 -116.44 -47.67
N ASP A 827 17.98 -117.03 -48.43
CA ASP A 827 16.87 -116.32 -49.08
C ASP A 827 15.71 -116.08 -48.10
N SER A 828 15.46 -114.81 -47.76
CA SER A 828 14.40 -114.39 -46.85
C SER A 828 12.99 -114.83 -47.27
N SER A 829 12.78 -115.11 -48.56
CA SER A 829 11.50 -115.60 -49.10
C SER A 829 11.26 -117.10 -48.89
N ARG A 830 12.27 -117.86 -48.42
CA ARG A 830 12.24 -119.32 -48.30
C ARG A 830 12.49 -119.82 -46.86
N PRO A 831 11.65 -119.42 -45.87
CA PRO A 831 11.78 -119.88 -44.49
C PRO A 831 11.47 -121.37 -44.35
N MET A 832 12.22 -122.06 -43.50
CA MET A 832 12.01 -123.44 -43.08
C MET A 832 12.25 -123.54 -41.58
N GLN A 833 11.29 -124.10 -40.84
CA GLN A 833 11.50 -124.45 -39.44
C GLN A 833 12.24 -125.78 -39.34
N VAL A 834 13.32 -125.80 -38.56
CA VAL A 834 14.13 -126.98 -38.24
C VAL A 834 14.43 -127.02 -36.75
N TYR A 835 14.63 -128.22 -36.20
CA TYR A 835 15.21 -128.35 -34.87
C TYR A 835 16.74 -128.24 -34.98
N CYS A 836 17.29 -127.19 -34.38
CA CYS A 836 18.73 -127.02 -34.25
C CYS A 836 19.23 -127.61 -32.93
N ASP A 837 20.14 -128.57 -33.03
CA ASP A 837 20.97 -128.99 -31.91
C ASP A 837 22.26 -128.15 -31.92
N MET A 838 22.34 -127.23 -30.95
CA MET A 838 23.46 -126.31 -30.72
C MET A 838 24.48 -126.87 -29.71
N THR A 839 24.25 -128.10 -29.22
CA THR A 839 24.92 -128.65 -28.04
C THR A 839 25.83 -129.85 -28.34
N THR A 840 25.40 -130.79 -29.19
CA THR A 840 26.22 -131.97 -29.50
C THR A 840 27.31 -131.65 -30.51
N ASP A 841 28.52 -132.12 -30.24
CA ASP A 841 29.64 -132.15 -31.21
C ASP A 841 29.91 -130.78 -31.88
N GLY A 842 29.93 -129.71 -31.07
CA GLY A 842 30.14 -128.32 -31.50
C GLY A 842 28.86 -127.56 -31.88
N GLY A 843 27.72 -128.23 -32.01
CA GLY A 843 26.44 -127.62 -32.37
C GLY A 843 26.27 -127.28 -33.84
N GLY A 844 25.19 -126.57 -34.17
CA GLY A 844 24.84 -126.18 -35.53
C GLY A 844 24.23 -127.30 -36.37
N TRP A 845 23.71 -128.37 -35.75
CA TRP A 845 23.11 -129.52 -36.45
C TRP A 845 21.62 -129.32 -36.73
N ILE A 846 21.19 -129.62 -37.95
CA ILE A 846 19.78 -129.75 -38.35
C ILE A 846 19.33 -131.19 -38.07
N VAL A 847 18.49 -131.41 -37.06
CA VAL A 847 17.87 -132.72 -36.82
C VAL A 847 16.77 -132.97 -37.86
N PHE A 848 16.75 -134.16 -38.45
CA PHE A 848 15.75 -134.53 -39.45
C PHE A 848 14.99 -135.82 -39.17
N GLN A 849 15.47 -136.64 -38.25
CA GLN A 849 14.76 -137.81 -37.73
C GLN A 849 15.04 -137.91 -36.24
N ARG A 850 14.00 -138.19 -35.44
CA ARG A 850 14.14 -138.55 -34.03
C ARG A 850 13.11 -139.62 -33.63
N ARG A 851 13.58 -140.62 -32.88
CA ARG A 851 12.80 -141.62 -32.13
C ARG A 851 13.23 -141.56 -30.67
N SER A 852 12.27 -141.64 -29.74
CA SER A 852 12.51 -141.49 -28.30
C SER A 852 11.35 -141.97 -27.41
N THR A 853 10.12 -142.08 -27.93
CA THR A 853 8.91 -142.39 -27.15
C THR A 853 8.04 -143.46 -27.79
N GLY A 854 8.03 -143.59 -29.11
CA GLY A 854 7.15 -144.47 -29.86
C GLY A 854 5.73 -143.93 -30.10
N GLU A 855 5.48 -142.66 -29.77
CA GLU A 855 4.18 -142.01 -29.94
C GLU A 855 3.88 -141.74 -31.43
N VAL A 856 4.91 -141.52 -32.25
CA VAL A 856 4.77 -141.33 -33.69
C VAL A 856 5.03 -142.64 -34.40
N ASP A 857 4.01 -143.12 -35.13
CA ASP A 857 4.14 -144.28 -36.02
C ASP A 857 4.89 -143.92 -37.30
N PHE A 858 6.00 -144.62 -37.56
CA PHE A 858 6.84 -144.47 -38.76
C PHE A 858 6.49 -145.44 -39.89
N TYR A 859 5.52 -146.35 -39.73
CA TYR A 859 5.07 -147.26 -40.79
C TYR A 859 4.14 -146.58 -41.82
N LYS A 860 4.61 -145.44 -42.35
CA LYS A 860 3.86 -144.54 -43.22
C LYS A 860 4.05 -144.82 -44.71
N ARG A 861 3.12 -144.26 -45.49
CA ARG A 861 3.12 -144.30 -46.97
C ARG A 861 4.15 -143.33 -47.57
N TRP A 862 4.48 -143.53 -48.85
CA TRP A 862 5.42 -142.70 -49.60
C TRP A 862 5.19 -141.21 -49.42
N LYS A 863 3.92 -140.76 -49.57
CA LYS A 863 3.54 -139.35 -49.48
C LYS A 863 3.95 -138.71 -48.14
N ASN A 864 3.77 -139.41 -47.02
CA ASN A 864 4.12 -138.90 -45.70
C ASN A 864 5.64 -138.72 -45.56
N TYR A 865 6.43 -139.66 -46.08
CA TYR A 865 7.89 -139.56 -46.07
C TYR A 865 8.41 -138.42 -46.95
N VAL A 866 7.68 -138.02 -48.00
CA VAL A 866 7.98 -136.85 -48.82
C VAL A 866 7.73 -135.54 -48.06
N GLU A 867 6.52 -135.38 -47.49
CA GLU A 867 6.07 -134.14 -46.83
C GLU A 867 6.71 -133.91 -45.44
N GLY A 868 6.98 -135.00 -44.72
CA GLY A 868 7.36 -135.00 -43.31
C GLY A 868 6.17 -135.27 -42.38
N PHE A 869 6.44 -135.70 -41.14
CA PHE A 869 5.44 -135.99 -40.11
C PHE A 869 6.05 -135.95 -38.70
N GLY A 870 5.23 -135.74 -37.67
CA GLY A 870 5.67 -135.60 -36.27
C GLY A 870 6.01 -134.16 -35.86
N ASP A 871 6.54 -134.01 -34.64
CA ASP A 871 6.89 -132.71 -34.04
C ASP A 871 8.42 -132.57 -33.95
N PRO A 872 9.04 -131.52 -34.52
CA PRO A 872 10.49 -131.26 -34.39
C PRO A 872 11.05 -131.23 -32.95
N THR A 873 10.21 -130.91 -31.96
CA THR A 873 10.58 -130.94 -30.53
C THR A 873 10.49 -132.33 -29.91
N GLY A 874 9.75 -133.27 -30.52
CA GLY A 874 9.57 -134.66 -30.09
C GLY A 874 10.08 -135.66 -31.13
N GLU A 875 9.27 -136.66 -31.46
CA GLU A 875 9.52 -137.62 -32.55
C GLU A 875 9.03 -137.07 -33.90
N PHE A 876 9.87 -137.17 -34.94
CA PHE A 876 9.51 -136.70 -36.28
C PHE A 876 10.39 -137.24 -37.40
N TRP A 877 9.91 -137.06 -38.62
CA TRP A 877 10.65 -137.14 -39.89
C TRP A 877 10.48 -135.83 -40.66
N LEU A 878 11.57 -135.15 -41.02
CA LEU A 878 11.54 -133.82 -41.63
C LEU A 878 10.86 -133.76 -43.00
N GLY A 879 10.93 -134.85 -43.78
CA GLY A 879 10.42 -134.94 -45.15
C GLY A 879 11.54 -134.98 -46.20
N LEU A 880 11.43 -135.91 -47.15
CA LEU A 880 12.43 -136.15 -48.20
C LEU A 880 12.60 -134.95 -49.14
N ASP A 881 11.56 -134.16 -49.39
CA ASP A 881 11.68 -132.93 -50.20
C ASP A 881 12.50 -131.85 -49.48
N LYS A 882 12.32 -131.71 -48.15
CA LYS A 882 13.12 -130.78 -47.34
C LYS A 882 14.59 -131.24 -47.28
N LEU A 883 14.81 -132.53 -47.08
CA LEU A 883 16.15 -133.14 -47.10
C LEU A 883 16.84 -132.99 -48.46
N HIS A 884 16.13 -133.19 -49.57
CA HIS A 884 16.64 -132.97 -50.91
C HIS A 884 17.03 -131.49 -51.10
N ASN A 885 16.14 -130.56 -50.73
CA ASN A 885 16.38 -129.11 -50.84
C ASN A 885 17.55 -128.61 -49.99
N LEU A 886 17.79 -129.20 -48.81
CA LEU A 886 18.95 -128.89 -47.97
C LEU A 886 20.25 -129.47 -48.57
N THR A 887 20.24 -130.77 -48.89
CA THR A 887 21.47 -131.51 -49.27
C THR A 887 21.87 -131.40 -50.75
N SER A 888 21.07 -130.74 -51.58
CA SER A 888 21.36 -130.51 -53.01
C SER A 888 21.87 -129.10 -53.33
N SER A 889 21.97 -128.23 -52.32
CA SER A 889 22.52 -126.87 -52.46
C SER A 889 24.04 -126.90 -52.65
N SER A 890 24.50 -127.25 -53.85
CA SER A 890 25.89 -127.04 -54.28
C SER A 890 26.28 -125.56 -54.08
N PRO A 891 27.39 -125.23 -53.40
CA PRO A 891 28.55 -126.09 -53.12
C PRO A 891 28.58 -126.73 -51.71
N ILE A 892 27.55 -126.59 -50.88
CA ILE A 892 27.58 -127.02 -49.48
C ILE A 892 27.53 -128.55 -49.40
N ARG A 893 28.58 -129.15 -48.82
CA ARG A 893 28.58 -130.57 -48.43
C ARG A 893 28.01 -130.68 -47.03
N TYR A 894 27.08 -131.61 -46.81
CA TYR A 894 26.56 -131.91 -45.48
C TYR A 894 27.19 -133.20 -44.96
N GLU A 895 27.67 -133.19 -43.71
CA GLU A 895 27.96 -134.42 -42.97
C GLU A 895 26.67 -134.91 -42.27
N LEU A 896 26.49 -136.23 -42.20
CA LEU A 896 25.41 -136.89 -41.45
C LEU A 896 25.95 -137.43 -40.14
N ARG A 897 25.27 -137.15 -39.03
CA ARG A 897 25.45 -137.80 -37.73
C ARG A 897 24.20 -138.58 -37.36
N VAL A 898 24.40 -139.78 -36.85
CA VAL A 898 23.37 -140.67 -36.29
C VAL A 898 23.78 -140.98 -34.86
N ASP A 899 23.02 -140.50 -33.87
CA ASP A 899 23.21 -140.83 -32.46
C ASP A 899 22.20 -141.93 -32.06
N LEU A 900 22.68 -142.99 -31.41
CA LEU A 900 21.88 -144.16 -30.97
C LEU A 900 22.10 -144.37 -29.48
N GLN A 901 21.01 -144.50 -28.70
CA GLN A 901 21.12 -144.66 -27.25
C GLN A 901 20.21 -145.75 -26.70
N THR A 902 20.71 -146.40 -25.65
CA THR A 902 19.98 -147.31 -24.76
C THR A 902 20.04 -146.75 -23.34
N ALA A 903 19.40 -147.40 -22.37
CA ALA A 903 19.45 -146.99 -20.97
C ALA A 903 20.86 -146.99 -20.34
N SER A 904 21.84 -147.70 -20.94
CA SER A 904 23.19 -147.86 -20.40
C SER A 904 24.33 -147.39 -21.32
N GLU A 905 24.08 -147.27 -22.63
CA GLU A 905 25.11 -146.99 -23.64
C GLU A 905 24.61 -145.98 -24.68
N SER A 906 25.51 -145.09 -25.11
CA SER A 906 25.31 -144.14 -26.21
C SER A 906 26.45 -144.31 -27.21
N VAL A 907 26.09 -144.50 -28.49
CA VAL A 907 27.04 -144.64 -29.60
C VAL A 907 26.61 -143.75 -30.77
N TYR A 908 27.52 -143.50 -31.69
CA TYR A 908 27.25 -142.68 -32.86
C TYR A 908 27.94 -143.21 -34.13
N ALA A 909 27.31 -142.92 -35.27
CA ALA A 909 27.87 -143.06 -36.60
C ALA A 909 27.87 -141.68 -37.28
N VAL A 910 28.96 -141.32 -37.95
CA VAL A 910 29.05 -140.10 -38.75
C VAL A 910 29.57 -140.44 -40.14
N TYR A 911 28.98 -139.82 -41.16
CA TYR A 911 29.38 -139.94 -42.56
C TYR A 911 29.77 -138.54 -43.05
N ASP A 912 30.98 -138.39 -43.60
CA ASP A 912 31.54 -137.09 -44.02
C ASP A 912 30.79 -136.42 -45.19
N PHE A 913 29.90 -137.16 -45.85
CA PHE A 913 28.99 -136.69 -46.88
C PHE A 913 27.64 -137.38 -46.75
N PHE A 914 26.55 -136.62 -46.95
CA PHE A 914 25.18 -137.12 -47.05
C PHE A 914 24.37 -136.26 -48.02
N GLN A 915 23.72 -136.93 -48.96
CA GLN A 915 22.82 -136.32 -49.92
C GLN A 915 21.63 -137.23 -50.24
N VAL A 916 20.46 -136.59 -50.40
CA VAL A 916 19.22 -137.22 -50.85
C VAL A 916 18.90 -136.68 -52.24
N ALA A 917 18.87 -137.55 -53.25
CA ALA A 917 18.55 -137.16 -54.62
C ALA A 917 17.09 -136.70 -54.79
N SER A 918 16.74 -136.23 -55.99
CA SER A 918 15.41 -135.70 -56.27
C SER A 918 14.31 -136.77 -56.25
N SER A 919 13.05 -136.35 -56.23
CA SER A 919 11.89 -137.24 -56.40
C SER A 919 11.92 -138.03 -57.71
N ARG A 920 12.54 -137.49 -58.78
CA ARG A 920 12.75 -138.18 -60.07
C ARG A 920 13.65 -139.40 -59.93
N ASP A 921 14.64 -139.32 -59.05
CA ASP A 921 15.56 -140.40 -58.72
C ASP A 921 15.03 -141.35 -57.63
N ARG A 922 13.81 -141.09 -57.11
CA ARG A 922 13.20 -141.75 -55.93
C ARG A 922 14.05 -141.58 -54.66
N TYR A 923 14.54 -140.35 -54.44
CA TYR A 923 15.28 -139.96 -53.23
C TYR A 923 16.46 -140.89 -52.91
N LYS A 924 17.20 -141.27 -53.96
CA LYS A 924 18.40 -142.10 -53.87
C LYS A 924 19.40 -141.55 -52.85
N LEU A 925 19.86 -142.40 -51.94
CA LEU A 925 20.87 -142.08 -50.93
C LEU A 925 22.25 -141.91 -51.58
N SER A 926 23.03 -140.96 -51.08
CA SER A 926 24.47 -140.89 -51.30
C SER A 926 25.18 -140.54 -49.99
N VAL A 927 26.01 -141.45 -49.50
CA VAL A 927 26.81 -141.28 -48.27
C VAL A 927 28.31 -141.39 -48.54
N GLY A 928 29.10 -140.69 -47.74
CA GLY A 928 30.56 -140.68 -47.77
C GLY A 928 31.21 -141.68 -46.80
N ASN A 929 32.41 -141.35 -46.32
CA ASN A 929 33.20 -142.22 -45.45
C ASN A 929 32.64 -142.23 -44.03
N TYR A 930 32.51 -143.43 -43.45
CA TYR A 930 32.09 -143.66 -42.07
C TYR A 930 33.20 -143.35 -41.05
N ARG A 931 32.81 -142.74 -39.92
CA ARG A 931 33.57 -142.65 -38.66
C ARG A 931 32.63 -142.78 -37.45
N GLY A 932 33.06 -143.40 -36.37
CA GLY A 932 32.25 -143.52 -35.14
C GLY A 932 32.42 -144.85 -34.42
N ASN A 933 31.62 -145.07 -33.36
CA ASN A 933 31.63 -146.27 -32.52
C ASN A 933 30.36 -147.15 -32.62
N ALA A 934 29.38 -146.78 -33.46
CA ALA A 934 28.17 -147.57 -33.69
C ALA A 934 28.30 -148.68 -34.77
N GLY A 935 29.41 -148.69 -35.51
CA GLY A 935 29.58 -149.51 -36.72
C GLY A 935 28.88 -148.92 -37.95
N ASP A 936 29.35 -149.28 -39.15
CA ASP A 936 28.83 -148.76 -40.43
C ASP A 936 27.63 -149.58 -40.92
N ALA A 937 26.46 -148.96 -40.95
CA ALA A 937 25.25 -149.55 -41.55
C ALA A 937 24.76 -148.83 -42.81
N MET A 938 25.14 -147.56 -43.05
CA MET A 938 24.60 -146.78 -44.18
C MET A 938 25.36 -147.02 -45.48
N THR A 939 26.65 -147.36 -45.44
CA THR A 939 27.44 -147.57 -46.67
C THR A 939 26.91 -148.76 -47.49
N TYR A 940 26.34 -149.76 -46.83
CA TYR A 940 25.64 -150.88 -47.49
C TYR A 940 24.44 -150.41 -48.34
N HIS A 941 23.70 -149.41 -47.86
CA HIS A 941 22.53 -148.78 -48.51
C HIS A 941 22.90 -147.68 -49.50
N ASN A 942 24.19 -147.36 -49.67
CA ASN A 942 24.66 -146.28 -50.52
C ASN A 942 24.26 -146.51 -51.99
N GLY A 943 23.72 -145.48 -52.65
CA GLY A 943 23.23 -145.55 -54.03
C GLY A 943 21.84 -146.17 -54.21
N TRP A 944 21.16 -146.60 -53.14
CA TRP A 944 19.82 -147.19 -53.20
C TRP A 944 18.72 -146.15 -52.99
N LYS A 945 17.53 -146.47 -53.52
CA LYS A 945 16.35 -145.59 -53.51
C LYS A 945 15.62 -145.76 -52.20
N PHE A 946 14.87 -144.74 -51.79
CA PHE A 946 14.00 -144.88 -50.62
C PHE A 946 12.84 -145.84 -50.96
N THR A 947 12.41 -146.67 -50.01
CA THR A 947 11.34 -147.66 -50.20
C THR A 947 10.34 -147.59 -49.03
N THR A 948 9.05 -147.61 -49.36
CA THR A 948 7.93 -147.69 -48.39
C THR A 948 7.06 -148.90 -48.70
N TRP A 949 6.21 -149.31 -47.75
CA TRP A 949 5.35 -150.49 -47.93
C TRP A 949 4.36 -150.35 -49.09
N ASP A 950 3.97 -149.12 -49.44
CA ASP A 950 3.11 -148.80 -50.58
C ASP A 950 3.89 -148.49 -51.88
N ARG A 951 5.22 -148.42 -51.82
CA ARG A 951 6.08 -148.12 -52.97
C ARG A 951 7.45 -148.80 -52.85
N ASP A 952 7.52 -149.99 -53.41
CA ASP A 952 8.76 -150.75 -53.55
C ASP A 952 9.71 -150.07 -54.56
N ASN A 953 10.94 -149.79 -54.13
CA ASN A 953 12.03 -149.34 -55.00
C ASN A 953 13.36 -150.06 -54.67
N ASP A 954 13.34 -151.14 -53.88
CA ASP A 954 14.55 -151.88 -53.48
C ASP A 954 14.95 -152.95 -54.53
N VAL A 955 15.84 -153.89 -54.19
CA VAL A 955 16.28 -154.97 -55.09
C VAL A 955 16.07 -156.38 -54.51
N ALA A 956 15.31 -156.50 -53.41
CA ALA A 956 14.95 -157.80 -52.87
C ALA A 956 13.83 -158.48 -53.69
N LEU A 957 13.59 -159.75 -53.39
CA LEU A 957 12.48 -160.53 -53.97
C LEU A 957 11.10 -160.14 -53.38
N SER A 958 11.08 -159.40 -52.28
CA SER A 958 9.89 -158.95 -51.56
C SER A 958 10.13 -157.58 -50.94
N ASN A 959 9.16 -156.67 -51.06
CA ASN A 959 9.24 -155.30 -50.52
C ASN A 959 9.73 -155.27 -49.07
N CYS A 960 10.95 -154.78 -48.87
CA CYS A 960 11.62 -154.81 -47.57
C CYS A 960 10.94 -153.92 -46.53
N ALA A 961 10.32 -152.82 -46.95
CA ALA A 961 9.61 -151.94 -46.04
C ALA A 961 8.31 -152.56 -45.51
N LEU A 962 7.64 -153.38 -46.34
CA LEU A 962 6.49 -154.19 -45.93
C LEU A 962 6.91 -155.31 -44.97
N THR A 963 8.02 -156.02 -45.24
CA THR A 963 8.51 -157.10 -44.38
C THR A 963 9.05 -156.59 -43.03
N HIS A 964 9.74 -155.45 -43.02
CA HIS A 964 10.46 -154.93 -41.84
C HIS A 964 9.76 -153.73 -41.17
N HIS A 965 8.49 -153.47 -41.50
CA HIS A 965 7.65 -152.48 -40.82
C HIS A 965 8.28 -151.07 -40.65
N GLY A 966 9.08 -150.64 -41.62
CA GLY A 966 9.77 -149.35 -41.60
C GLY A 966 10.31 -148.97 -42.97
N ALA A 967 10.30 -147.67 -43.31
CA ALA A 967 10.73 -147.18 -44.61
C ALA A 967 12.20 -146.76 -44.60
N TRP A 968 12.97 -147.22 -45.59
CA TRP A 968 14.42 -147.01 -45.62
C TRP A 968 15.00 -147.04 -47.04
N TRP A 969 16.28 -146.75 -47.17
CA TRP A 969 17.04 -146.87 -48.43
C TRP A 969 17.50 -148.32 -48.69
N TYR A 970 16.58 -149.28 -48.63
CA TYR A 970 16.93 -150.70 -48.68
C TYR A 970 17.64 -151.10 -49.98
N LYS A 971 18.70 -151.91 -49.82
CA LYS A 971 19.35 -152.65 -50.90
C LYS A 971 18.67 -154.01 -51.07
N ASN A 972 19.25 -155.06 -50.48
CA ASN A 972 18.62 -156.37 -50.33
C ASN A 972 18.16 -156.47 -48.88
N CYS A 973 17.09 -155.72 -48.58
CA CYS A 973 16.62 -155.43 -47.24
C CYS A 973 17.72 -154.91 -46.30
N HIS A 974 17.92 -155.59 -45.17
CA HIS A 974 18.47 -155.04 -43.94
C HIS A 974 19.95 -154.63 -43.89
N LEU A 975 20.27 -153.55 -43.15
CA LEU A 975 21.45 -153.47 -42.28
C LEU A 975 21.22 -152.44 -41.14
N ALA A 976 20.37 -151.45 -41.41
CA ALA A 976 19.71 -150.62 -40.41
C ALA A 976 18.25 -150.41 -40.82
N ASN A 977 17.41 -150.10 -39.84
CA ASN A 977 16.03 -149.66 -40.02
C ASN A 977 15.64 -148.75 -38.84
N LEU A 978 16.11 -147.50 -38.82
CA LEU A 978 15.78 -146.55 -37.74
C LEU A 978 14.32 -146.07 -37.78
N ASN A 979 13.63 -146.36 -38.89
CA ASN A 979 12.22 -146.06 -39.12
C ASN A 979 11.31 -147.29 -38.86
N GLY A 980 11.85 -148.36 -38.27
CA GLY A 980 11.11 -149.55 -37.88
C GLY A 980 10.05 -149.29 -36.82
N LYS A 981 9.29 -150.34 -36.53
CA LYS A 981 8.23 -150.34 -35.51
C LYS A 981 8.85 -150.18 -34.12
N TYR A 982 8.39 -149.20 -33.36
CA TYR A 982 8.99 -148.87 -32.07
C TYR A 982 8.74 -149.99 -31.05
N GLY A 983 9.79 -150.43 -30.35
CA GLY A 983 9.72 -151.46 -29.30
C GLY A 983 9.51 -152.89 -29.80
N GLU A 984 9.50 -153.13 -31.11
CA GLU A 984 9.34 -154.47 -31.69
C GLU A 984 10.68 -155.21 -31.72
N SER A 985 10.77 -156.40 -31.10
CA SER A 985 12.02 -157.17 -31.00
C SER A 985 12.10 -158.35 -31.97
N LYS A 986 11.05 -158.63 -32.75
CA LYS A 986 11.16 -159.59 -33.85
C LYS A 986 12.26 -159.17 -34.82
N HIS A 987 12.96 -160.17 -35.35
CA HIS A 987 14.02 -160.05 -36.33
C HIS A 987 13.69 -158.98 -37.39
N SER A 988 14.31 -157.81 -37.22
CA SER A 988 14.34 -156.68 -38.15
C SER A 988 13.08 -155.82 -38.28
N GLU A 989 11.97 -156.15 -37.62
CA GLU A 989 10.76 -155.30 -37.61
C GLU A 989 10.95 -154.05 -36.73
N GLY A 990 11.87 -154.11 -35.76
CA GLY A 990 12.18 -153.04 -34.81
C GLY A 990 13.05 -151.89 -35.33
N VAL A 991 13.20 -150.85 -34.51
CA VAL A 991 14.17 -149.75 -34.72
C VAL A 991 15.59 -150.29 -34.53
N ASN A 992 16.28 -150.69 -35.61
CA ASN A 992 17.54 -151.46 -35.49
C ASN A 992 18.74 -150.85 -36.23
N TRP A 993 19.93 -151.23 -35.74
CA TRP A 993 21.25 -150.96 -36.32
C TRP A 993 22.11 -152.20 -36.09
N GLU A 994 22.24 -153.04 -37.13
CA GLU A 994 22.83 -154.38 -37.03
C GLU A 994 24.26 -154.36 -36.42
N PRO A 995 25.18 -153.47 -36.84
CA PRO A 995 26.57 -153.51 -36.37
C PRO A 995 26.77 -153.23 -34.87
N TRP A 996 25.73 -152.84 -34.12
CA TRP A 996 25.81 -152.55 -32.68
C TRP A 996 24.98 -153.48 -31.80
N LYS A 997 23.71 -153.72 -32.14
CA LYS A 997 22.79 -154.55 -31.33
C LYS A 997 22.11 -155.68 -32.11
N GLY A 998 22.50 -155.90 -33.36
CA GLY A 998 21.90 -156.92 -34.23
C GLY A 998 20.47 -156.58 -34.66
N HIS A 999 19.77 -157.60 -35.17
CA HIS A 999 18.45 -157.46 -35.79
C HIS A 999 17.25 -157.57 -34.83
N GLU A 1000 17.43 -158.18 -33.65
CA GLU A 1000 16.35 -158.54 -32.72
C GLU A 1000 16.20 -157.54 -31.55
N PHE A 1001 16.80 -156.36 -31.67
CA PHE A 1001 16.81 -155.32 -30.64
C PHE A 1001 16.28 -153.99 -31.19
N SER A 1002 15.15 -153.51 -30.66
CA SER A 1002 14.66 -152.15 -30.93
C SER A 1002 15.38 -151.15 -30.04
N ILE A 1003 16.18 -150.29 -30.64
CA ILE A 1003 16.88 -149.17 -30.01
C ILE A 1003 15.84 -148.13 -29.56
N PRO A 1004 15.80 -147.71 -28.28
CA PRO A 1004 14.78 -146.80 -27.76
C PRO A 1004 15.01 -145.33 -28.16
N PHE A 1005 16.26 -144.89 -28.38
CA PHE A 1005 16.52 -143.54 -28.87
C PHE A 1005 17.40 -143.57 -30.11
N THR A 1006 16.96 -142.89 -31.17
CA THR A 1006 17.73 -142.69 -32.39
C THR A 1006 17.52 -141.27 -32.90
N GLU A 1007 18.58 -140.58 -33.28
CA GLU A 1007 18.48 -139.25 -33.89
C GLU A 1007 19.41 -139.16 -35.11
N MET A 1008 18.86 -138.74 -36.25
CA MET A 1008 19.64 -138.43 -37.45
C MET A 1008 19.64 -136.92 -37.69
N LYS A 1009 20.84 -136.35 -37.88
CA LYS A 1009 21.05 -134.91 -38.05
C LYS A 1009 22.17 -134.60 -39.05
N ILE A 1010 22.05 -133.47 -39.73
CA ILE A 1010 23.00 -133.02 -40.77
C ILE A 1010 23.56 -131.64 -40.45
N ARG A 1011 24.80 -131.37 -40.86
CA ARG A 1011 25.43 -130.06 -40.70
C ARG A 1011 26.32 -129.75 -41.92
N PRO A 1012 26.44 -128.49 -42.36
CA PRO A 1012 27.45 -128.10 -43.34
C PRO A 1012 28.86 -128.49 -42.88
N GLN A 1013 29.61 -129.16 -43.75
CA GLN A 1013 31.01 -129.46 -43.51
C GLN A 1013 31.84 -128.18 -43.69
N SER A 1014 32.37 -127.64 -42.59
CA SER A 1014 33.24 -126.47 -42.59
C SER A 1014 34.46 -126.69 -43.47
N SER A 1015 34.61 -125.91 -44.54
CA SER A 1015 35.85 -125.87 -45.33
C SER A 1015 37.00 -125.36 -44.46
N SER A 1016 38.03 -126.21 -44.31
CA SER A 1016 39.04 -126.13 -43.26
C SER A 1016 39.94 -124.88 -43.32
N ASN A 1017 40.09 -124.20 -42.18
CA ASN A 1017 41.40 -124.01 -41.53
C ASN A 1017 41.24 -123.49 -40.08
N GLU A 1018 41.89 -124.20 -39.15
CA GLU A 1018 42.00 -123.87 -37.72
C GLU A 1018 43.18 -122.88 -37.50
N PRO A 1019 43.37 -122.26 -36.31
CA PRO A 1019 43.88 -123.02 -35.17
C PRO A 1019 43.34 -122.68 -33.76
N ILE A 1020 43.34 -123.70 -32.92
CA ILE A 1020 43.29 -123.63 -31.45
C ILE A 1020 44.37 -122.70 -30.87
N LEU A 1021 43.97 -121.80 -29.96
CA LEU A 1021 44.76 -121.21 -28.86
C LEU A 1021 43.76 -120.58 -27.86
N GLY A 1022 43.86 -120.70 -26.54
CA GLY A 1022 44.97 -121.20 -25.73
C GLY A 1022 45.31 -120.23 -24.60
N ARG A 1023 44.56 -120.29 -23.48
CA ARG A 1023 44.95 -119.84 -22.11
C ARG A 1023 45.82 -118.56 -21.96
N LYS A 1024 45.22 -117.46 -21.50
CA LYS A 1024 45.37 -116.92 -20.10
C LYS A 1024 44.90 -115.46 -19.95
N LYS A 1025 44.14 -115.19 -18.88
CA LYS A 1025 44.06 -113.84 -18.27
C LYS A 1025 45.42 -113.44 -17.69
N ARG A 1026 45.80 -112.18 -17.83
CA ARG A 1026 46.49 -111.43 -16.76
C ARG A 1026 46.04 -109.97 -16.78
N SER A 1027 45.68 -109.47 -15.60
CA SER A 1027 45.28 -108.08 -15.36
C SER A 1027 46.49 -107.19 -15.18
N LEU A 1028 46.40 -105.95 -15.66
CA LEU A 1028 47.17 -104.81 -15.13
C LEU A 1028 46.23 -103.60 -15.05
N SER A 1029 45.57 -103.46 -13.90
CA SER A 1029 45.22 -102.14 -13.38
C SER A 1029 46.43 -101.67 -12.56
N GLY A 1030 46.85 -100.41 -12.58
CA GLY A 1030 46.30 -99.26 -13.30
C GLY A 1030 46.72 -98.01 -12.55
N LYS A 1031 47.33 -97.03 -13.22
CA LYS A 1031 47.69 -95.74 -12.59
C LYS A 1031 47.90 -94.63 -13.63
N MET A 1032 46.98 -93.66 -13.58
CA MET A 1032 47.17 -92.23 -13.82
C MET A 1032 48.02 -91.80 -15.02
N LYS A 1033 47.35 -91.33 -16.09
CA LYS A 1033 47.34 -89.90 -16.48
C LYS A 1033 46.22 -89.62 -17.48
#